data_AF-A0A0D2S528-F1
#
_entry.id   AF-A0A0D2S528-F1
#
_cell.length_a   1.000
_cell.length_b   1.000
_cell.length_c   1.000
_cell.angle_alpha   90.00
_cell.angle_beta   90.00
_cell.angle_gamma   90.00
#
_symmetry.space_group_name_H-M   'P 1'
#
loop_
_entity.id
_entity.type
_entity.pdbx_description
1 polymer ?
#
loop_
_entity_poly.entity_id
_entity_poly.type
_entity_poly.pdbx_seq_one_letter_code
_entity_poly.pdbx_strand_id
1 'polypeptide(L)'
;MADKKEKMKMLLTIASVAAISIFFTAHLFSRRRKQRRSEIRCYLHSEPKSQLNFKRVLADNSYSPFNHFNRQSDSVKEKPSTLTHPYEAEITALMEDPQLQFSKIAMDDFDMKMGDSYVWVESELQLSQLARVLSEQTVFAVDTEQHSLRSFLGFTALIQISTEMEDYLVDVIALHDSMGILRPVFADPNICKVFHGADGDIVWLQRDFHIYVVNLFDTAKACEVLSKPQKSLAYLLETYCGVAKNKLLQREDWRQRPLSDEMVQYARTDAHYLLYIANCLFAELKKQDCEYSSCTDDKFNFVLEASRRSNMICLQLYAKEIDGFPGESAAFSILSRQLNGQGAAAISGETKFQDLVRRLCAWRDLMARVHDESTRYILSDYAIVALSEKVPTTQVDIYGTIIQADLNIDSSNLSSSLPSPSPVVCSHWIDVHELIQDKLGNLDKFFPMVIQNCLGPNGSCPLSVFNYALLMNSSLKLETRLNTKQNGFKNPKHVAKKASRQLFIQKFSCKSPVYHNCRIYANDGRLLCYCDRRKLEWYLSRDLAKLVDDDPPAIMLLFEPKGRPEDEDNDFYIQSKKNICVGCGEGNHYLRYRVIPSCYRIHFPEHLKSHRSHDIVLLCVDCHEVAHAAAEKYKKQIAGEFGIPLYVRKLPRLFCVMDLKCLPAAVMN
;
A
#
# COMPACT_ATOMS: atom_id res chain seq x y z
N MET A 1 41.50 -53.28 45.13
CA MET A 1 40.32 -52.48 45.53
C MET A 1 40.09 -51.23 44.67
N ALA A 2 41.12 -50.59 44.11
CA ALA A 2 40.99 -49.39 43.28
C ALA A 2 40.20 -49.60 41.96
N ASP A 3 40.46 -50.68 41.23
CA ASP A 3 39.81 -50.98 39.94
C ASP A 3 38.29 -51.24 40.06
N LYS A 4 37.84 -51.87 41.14
CA LYS A 4 36.40 -52.03 41.44
C LYS A 4 35.72 -50.68 41.73
N LYS A 5 36.43 -49.73 42.33
CA LYS A 5 35.89 -48.41 42.71
C LYS A 5 35.75 -47.51 41.48
N GLU A 6 36.66 -47.60 40.52
CA GLU A 6 36.52 -46.90 39.23
C GLU A 6 35.40 -47.49 38.37
N LYS A 7 35.32 -48.82 38.24
CA LYS A 7 34.22 -49.46 37.51
C LYS A 7 32.85 -49.13 38.10
N MET A 8 32.75 -49.06 39.43
CA MET A 8 31.52 -48.64 40.12
C MET A 8 31.18 -47.17 39.83
N LYS A 9 32.18 -46.27 39.84
CA LYS A 9 31.98 -44.85 39.49
C LYS A 9 31.51 -44.71 38.04
N MET A 10 32.14 -45.42 37.11
CA MET A 10 31.78 -45.38 35.70
C MET A 10 30.35 -45.89 35.46
N LEU A 11 29.96 -46.98 36.12
CA LEU A 11 28.58 -47.50 36.12
C LEU A 11 27.58 -46.49 36.69
N LEU A 12 27.93 -45.80 37.79
CA LEU A 12 27.08 -44.75 38.37
C LEU A 12 26.93 -43.55 37.44
N THR A 13 27.99 -43.17 36.73
CA THR A 13 27.96 -42.07 35.75
C THR A 13 27.11 -42.43 34.53
N ILE A 14 27.25 -43.66 34.02
CA ILE A 14 26.43 -44.14 32.90
C ILE A 14 24.96 -44.25 33.30
N ALA A 15 24.67 -44.77 34.50
CA ALA A 15 23.31 -44.86 35.02
C ALA A 15 22.68 -43.48 35.25
N SER A 16 23.45 -42.49 35.73
CA SER A 16 22.95 -41.13 35.93
C SER A 16 22.73 -40.39 34.61
N VAL A 17 23.61 -40.53 33.61
CA VAL A 17 23.40 -39.97 32.26
C VAL A 17 22.20 -40.63 31.56
N ALA A 18 22.03 -41.94 31.68
CA ALA A 18 20.87 -42.65 31.16
C ALA A 18 19.57 -42.19 31.85
N ALA A 19 19.59 -42.02 33.18
CA ALA A 19 18.43 -41.53 33.93
C ALA A 19 18.09 -40.08 33.56
N ILE A 20 19.07 -39.20 33.36
CA ILE A 20 18.87 -37.82 32.90
C ILE A 20 18.31 -37.81 31.48
N SER A 21 18.82 -38.65 30.58
CA SER A 21 18.32 -38.75 29.21
C SER A 21 16.90 -39.30 29.15
N ILE A 22 16.56 -40.31 29.97
CA ILE A 22 15.20 -40.83 30.12
C ILE A 22 14.28 -39.78 30.75
N PHE A 23 14.76 -39.01 31.74
CA PHE A 23 13.98 -37.94 32.34
C PHE A 23 13.73 -36.79 31.36
N PHE A 24 14.72 -36.37 30.58
CA PHE A 24 14.55 -35.35 29.54
C PHE A 24 13.66 -35.83 28.40
N THR A 25 13.83 -37.06 27.93
CA THR A 25 12.97 -37.63 26.88
C THR A 25 11.54 -37.86 27.39
N ALA A 26 11.34 -38.33 28.62
CA ALA A 26 10.03 -38.44 29.25
C ALA A 26 9.41 -37.07 29.55
N HIS A 27 10.21 -36.05 29.90
CA HIS A 27 9.75 -34.69 30.12
C HIS A 27 9.40 -33.99 28.79
N LEU A 28 10.16 -34.22 27.72
CA LEU A 28 9.84 -33.80 26.36
C LEU A 28 8.60 -34.55 25.82
N PHE A 29 8.46 -35.85 26.09
CA PHE A 29 7.25 -36.62 25.75
C PHE A 29 6.05 -36.19 26.58
N SER A 30 6.23 -35.84 27.86
CA SER A 30 5.19 -35.31 28.75
C SER A 30 4.79 -33.89 28.35
N ARG A 31 5.73 -33.03 27.93
CA ARG A 31 5.44 -31.73 27.28
C ARG A 31 4.72 -31.91 25.96
N ARG A 32 5.15 -32.84 25.10
CA ARG A 32 4.44 -33.20 23.85
C ARG A 32 3.07 -33.83 24.11
N ARG A 33 2.88 -34.60 25.20
CA ARG A 33 1.58 -35.14 25.64
C ARG A 33 0.71 -34.06 26.29
N LYS A 34 1.24 -33.08 27.02
CA LYS A 34 0.52 -31.90 27.51
C LYS A 34 0.16 -30.95 26.36
N GLN A 35 0.99 -30.83 25.33
CA GLN A 35 0.65 -30.15 24.07
C GLN A 35 -0.39 -30.93 23.24
N ARG A 36 -0.33 -32.27 23.21
CA ARG A 36 -1.33 -33.13 22.54
C ARG A 36 -2.62 -33.35 23.34
N ARG A 37 -2.65 -33.09 24.65
CA ARG A 37 -3.84 -33.15 25.54
C ARG A 37 -4.49 -31.78 25.75
N SER A 38 -4.15 -30.79 24.92
CA SER A 38 -5.02 -29.62 24.76
C SER A 38 -6.16 -30.04 23.85
N GLU A 39 -7.23 -30.57 24.46
CA GLU A 39 -8.55 -30.66 23.82
C GLU A 39 -8.85 -29.38 23.05
N ILE A 40 -9.38 -29.58 21.83
CA ILE A 40 -9.98 -28.61 20.91
C ILE A 40 -10.11 -27.22 21.52
N ARG A 41 -9.11 -26.35 21.32
CA ARG A 41 -9.19 -24.98 21.78
C ARG A 41 -10.17 -24.25 20.88
N CYS A 42 -11.37 -24.01 21.39
CA CYS A 42 -12.24 -22.96 20.87
C CYS A 42 -11.41 -21.67 20.70
N TYR A 43 -11.57 -20.97 19.58
CA TYR A 43 -10.92 -19.67 19.32
C TYR A 43 -11.12 -18.67 20.48
N LEU A 44 -12.23 -18.78 21.21
CA LEU A 44 -12.51 -18.04 22.44
C LEU A 44 -11.46 -18.19 23.56
N HIS A 45 -10.63 -19.23 23.52
CA HIS A 45 -9.55 -19.49 24.47
C HIS A 45 -8.15 -19.19 23.90
N SER A 46 -8.08 -18.49 22.76
CA SER A 46 -6.83 -17.97 22.20
C SER A 46 -6.35 -16.73 22.97
N GLU A 47 -5.16 -16.24 22.63
CA GLU A 47 -4.59 -15.03 23.26
C GLU A 47 -5.57 -13.85 23.19
N PRO A 48 -5.79 -13.13 24.30
CA PRO A 48 -6.66 -11.96 24.32
C PRO A 48 -6.15 -10.91 23.34
N LYS A 49 -7.06 -10.37 22.53
CA LYS A 49 -6.77 -9.35 21.53
C LYS A 49 -6.98 -7.97 22.12
N SER A 50 -6.03 -7.05 21.91
CA SER A 50 -6.14 -5.65 22.34
C SER A 50 -7.40 -4.97 21.82
N GLN A 51 -7.83 -5.36 20.60
CA GLN A 51 -9.01 -4.82 19.93
C GLN A 51 -10.33 -5.12 20.66
N LEU A 52 -10.37 -6.07 21.59
CA LEU A 52 -11.57 -6.36 22.39
C LEU A 52 -11.95 -5.20 23.31
N ASN A 53 -11.00 -4.31 23.62
CA ASN A 53 -11.24 -3.16 24.49
C ASN A 53 -11.71 -1.92 23.71
N PHE A 54 -11.69 -1.94 22.38
CA PHE A 54 -12.09 -0.80 21.56
C PHE A 54 -13.62 -0.67 21.57
N LYS A 55 -14.13 0.48 21.99
CA LYS A 55 -15.58 0.75 22.03
C LYS A 55 -16.09 1.19 20.66
N ARG A 56 -15.24 1.86 19.88
CA ARG A 56 -15.57 2.37 18.56
C ARG A 56 -14.53 1.90 17.55
N VAL A 57 -14.99 1.42 16.40
CA VAL A 57 -14.15 1.11 15.25
C VAL A 57 -14.68 1.91 14.07
N LEU A 58 -13.83 2.75 13.47
CA LEU A 58 -14.20 3.57 12.33
C LEU A 58 -14.17 2.77 11.02
N ALA A 59 -13.14 1.94 10.86
CA ALA A 59 -12.99 1.03 9.73
C ALA A 59 -13.43 -0.39 10.14
N ASP A 60 -14.71 -0.70 9.98
CA ASP A 60 -15.23 -2.05 10.21
C ASP A 60 -14.73 -3.05 9.15
N ASN A 61 -14.76 -4.35 9.45
CA ASN A 61 -14.27 -5.38 8.53
C ASN A 61 -15.26 -5.75 7.42
N SER A 62 -16.39 -5.05 7.29
CA SER A 62 -17.38 -5.35 6.26
C SER A 62 -16.94 -4.98 4.85
N TYR A 63 -17.72 -5.45 3.88
CA TYR A 63 -17.54 -5.15 2.46
C TYR A 63 -18.07 -3.76 2.06
N SER A 64 -18.48 -2.92 3.02
CA SER A 64 -18.85 -1.54 2.72
C SER A 64 -17.61 -0.64 2.64
N PRO A 65 -17.60 0.36 1.74
CA PRO A 65 -16.56 1.39 1.71
C PRO A 65 -16.36 2.06 3.07
N PHE A 66 -15.17 2.61 3.29
CA PHE A 66 -14.88 3.39 4.48
C PHE A 66 -15.62 4.74 4.44
N ASN A 67 -16.21 5.12 5.57
CA ASN A 67 -16.87 6.40 5.72
C ASN A 67 -15.88 7.40 6.37
N HIS A 68 -15.47 8.39 5.60
CA HIS A 68 -14.58 9.45 6.07
C HIS A 68 -15.30 10.43 7.01
N PHE A 69 -14.49 11.18 7.77
CA PHE A 69 -14.99 12.21 8.67
C PHE A 69 -15.76 13.29 7.90
N ASN A 70 -16.97 13.60 8.35
CA ASN A 70 -17.80 14.65 7.76
C ASN A 70 -17.79 15.88 8.68
N ARG A 71 -17.23 16.99 8.20
CA ARG A 71 -17.18 18.28 8.93
C ARG A 71 -18.53 18.98 9.05
N GLN A 72 -19.51 18.63 8.20
CA GLN A 72 -20.80 19.33 8.08
C GLN A 72 -21.94 18.72 8.90
N SER A 73 -21.65 17.86 9.88
CA SER A 73 -22.69 17.08 10.59
C SER A 73 -23.65 17.88 11.48
N ASP A 74 -23.52 19.22 11.55
CA ASP A 74 -24.44 20.08 12.30
C ASP A 74 -25.54 20.74 11.45
N SER A 75 -25.55 20.58 10.12
CA SER A 75 -26.63 21.10 9.28
C SER A 75 -27.00 20.17 8.11
N VAL A 76 -28.19 19.57 8.25
CA VAL A 76 -29.02 18.90 7.23
C VAL A 76 -28.44 17.62 6.59
N LYS A 77 -29.20 16.52 6.76
CA LYS A 77 -28.95 15.18 6.21
C LYS A 77 -29.10 15.15 4.68
N GLU A 78 -28.12 15.64 3.94
CA GLU A 78 -27.95 15.26 2.52
C GLU A 78 -26.97 14.08 2.40
N LYS A 79 -27.34 13.10 1.57
CA LYS A 79 -26.50 11.92 1.31
C LYS A 79 -25.21 12.36 0.61
N PRO A 80 -24.01 11.98 1.09
CA PRO A 80 -22.78 12.36 0.42
C PRO A 80 -22.65 11.59 -0.90
N SER A 81 -22.76 12.29 -2.02
CA SER A 81 -22.66 11.73 -3.37
C SER A 81 -21.26 11.87 -4.00
N THR A 82 -20.26 12.33 -3.23
CA THR A 82 -18.86 12.41 -3.65
C THR A 82 -17.93 12.20 -2.45
N LEU A 83 -17.02 11.22 -2.51
CA LEU A 83 -15.90 11.09 -1.57
C LEU A 83 -14.93 12.26 -1.81
N THR A 84 -15.17 13.41 -1.17
CA THR A 84 -14.25 14.54 -1.15
C THR A 84 -13.41 14.49 0.12
N HIS A 85 -12.14 14.89 0.01
CA HIS A 85 -11.24 14.89 1.16
C HIS A 85 -11.67 15.98 2.16
N PRO A 86 -11.80 15.72 3.48
CA PRO A 86 -12.39 16.70 4.42
C PRO A 86 -11.64 18.02 4.54
N TYR A 87 -10.34 18.02 4.21
CA TYR A 87 -9.45 19.18 4.25
C TYR A 87 -8.81 19.49 2.89
N GLU A 88 -9.48 19.12 1.78
CA GLU A 88 -8.95 19.32 0.42
C GLU A 88 -8.57 20.78 0.13
N ALA A 89 -9.40 21.73 0.57
CA ALA A 89 -9.18 23.15 0.33
C ALA A 89 -7.93 23.67 1.06
N GLU A 90 -7.79 23.35 2.35
CA GLU A 90 -6.65 23.75 3.17
C GLU A 90 -5.34 23.15 2.65
N ILE A 91 -5.35 21.87 2.26
CA ILE A 91 -4.17 21.20 1.71
C ILE A 91 -3.80 21.76 0.34
N THR A 92 -4.78 22.02 -0.53
CA THR A 92 -4.53 22.59 -1.85
C THR A 92 -3.92 23.99 -1.76
N ALA A 93 -4.41 24.82 -0.83
CA ALA A 93 -3.84 26.13 -0.57
C ALA A 93 -2.35 26.05 -0.17
N LEU A 94 -1.98 25.09 0.69
CA LEU A 94 -0.59 24.87 1.11
C LEU A 94 0.31 24.29 0.00
N MET A 95 -0.27 23.65 -1.01
CA MET A 95 0.47 23.20 -2.19
C MET A 95 0.84 24.36 -3.12
N GLU A 96 0.06 25.45 -3.09
CA GLU A 96 0.31 26.67 -3.87
C GLU A 96 1.22 27.65 -3.10
N ASP A 97 0.95 27.87 -1.81
CA ASP A 97 1.69 28.78 -0.95
C ASP A 97 2.05 28.12 0.41
N PRO A 98 3.21 27.46 0.50
CA PRO A 98 3.59 26.71 1.68
C PRO A 98 4.07 27.62 2.81
N GLN A 99 3.42 27.52 3.97
CA GLN A 99 3.78 28.25 5.18
C GLN A 99 4.88 27.54 5.99
N LEU A 100 5.96 27.12 5.33
CA LEU A 100 7.07 26.41 5.98
C LEU A 100 8.07 27.39 6.59
N GLN A 101 8.08 27.46 7.92
CA GLN A 101 9.08 28.21 8.67
C GLN A 101 9.79 27.29 9.64
N PHE A 102 11.00 26.89 9.28
CA PHE A 102 11.96 26.28 10.19
C PHE A 102 12.87 27.37 10.75
N SER A 103 12.97 27.46 12.08
CA SER A 103 13.84 28.42 12.77
C SER A 103 15.32 28.07 12.49
N LYS A 104 16.12 29.05 12.05
CA LYS A 104 17.57 28.88 11.88
C LYS A 104 18.30 28.59 13.21
N ILE A 105 17.64 28.85 14.33
CA ILE A 105 18.24 28.95 15.67
C ILE A 105 18.60 27.57 16.25
N ALA A 106 18.11 26.46 15.69
CA ALA A 106 18.31 25.14 16.27
C ALA A 106 19.55 24.34 15.78
N MET A 107 20.30 24.77 14.76
CA MET A 107 21.42 23.94 14.27
C MET A 107 22.64 23.94 15.18
N ASP A 108 22.91 25.04 15.89
CA ASP A 108 24.10 25.18 16.73
C ASP A 108 23.90 24.70 18.18
N ASP A 109 22.65 24.45 18.61
CA ASP A 109 22.28 24.16 20.00
C ASP A 109 21.47 22.85 20.17
N PHE A 110 21.27 22.07 19.09
CA PHE A 110 20.59 20.76 19.19
C PHE A 110 21.52 19.74 19.85
N ASP A 111 21.14 19.23 21.02
CA ASP A 111 21.85 18.13 21.65
C ASP A 111 21.68 16.85 20.81
N MET A 112 22.76 16.39 20.19
CA MET A 112 22.76 15.15 19.42
C MET A 112 22.52 13.91 20.31
N LYS A 113 22.63 14.05 21.63
CA LYS A 113 22.28 12.99 22.57
C LYS A 113 20.81 13.11 22.96
N MET A 114 20.06 12.06 22.64
CA MET A 114 18.70 11.90 23.15
C MET A 114 18.73 11.77 24.67
N GLY A 115 17.96 12.62 25.36
CA GLY A 115 17.85 12.60 26.83
C GLY A 115 17.16 11.34 27.35
N ASP A 116 17.37 11.03 28.63
CA ASP A 116 16.81 9.81 29.25
C ASP A 116 15.29 9.92 29.51
N SER A 117 14.74 11.15 29.55
CA SER A 117 13.31 11.39 29.84
C SER A 117 12.42 11.36 28.61
N TYR A 118 11.23 10.78 28.76
CA TYR A 118 10.13 10.84 27.81
C TYR A 118 8.79 10.81 28.56
N VAL A 119 7.72 11.20 27.90
CA VAL A 119 6.37 11.16 28.47
C VAL A 119 5.58 10.02 27.83
N TRP A 120 5.17 9.05 28.65
CA TRP A 120 4.22 8.02 28.26
C TRP A 120 2.78 8.54 28.43
N VAL A 121 2.04 8.59 27.34
CA VAL A 121 0.67 9.12 27.30
C VAL A 121 -0.29 7.95 27.15
N GLU A 122 -1.02 7.62 28.23
CA GLU A 122 -1.96 6.48 28.28
C GLU A 122 -3.33 6.83 28.86
N SER A 123 -3.53 8.08 29.28
CA SER A 123 -4.81 8.58 29.78
C SER A 123 -5.34 9.76 28.96
N GLU A 124 -6.67 9.91 28.91
CA GLU A 124 -7.33 10.99 28.17
C GLU A 124 -6.91 12.38 28.66
N LEU A 125 -6.62 12.52 29.96
CA LEU A 125 -6.11 13.76 30.54
C LEU A 125 -4.71 14.10 29.99
N GLN A 126 -3.80 13.12 29.96
CA GLN A 126 -2.46 13.30 29.38
C GLN A 126 -2.56 13.59 27.88
N LEU A 127 -3.45 12.91 27.15
CA LEU A 127 -3.69 13.18 25.73
C LEU A 127 -4.20 14.61 25.49
N SER A 128 -5.09 15.10 26.35
CA SER A 128 -5.58 16.48 26.30
C SER A 128 -4.48 17.49 26.61
N GLN A 129 -3.61 17.18 27.57
CA GLN A 129 -2.44 18.01 27.89
C GLN A 129 -1.48 18.07 26.72
N LEU A 130 -1.18 16.92 26.10
CA LEU A 130 -0.36 16.83 24.89
C LEU A 130 -0.97 17.67 23.76
N ALA A 131 -2.26 17.56 23.49
CA ALA A 131 -2.94 18.36 22.46
C ALA A 131 -2.76 19.87 22.68
N ARG A 132 -2.82 20.34 23.93
CA ARG A 132 -2.55 21.74 24.29
C ARG A 132 -1.10 22.12 24.03
N VAL A 133 -0.14 21.29 24.46
CA VAL A 133 1.30 21.52 24.19
C VAL A 133 1.55 21.64 22.69
N LEU A 134 1.00 20.71 21.90
CA LEU A 134 1.15 20.71 20.44
C LEU A 134 0.49 21.92 19.77
N SER A 135 -0.61 22.44 20.32
CA SER A 135 -1.28 23.65 19.79
C SER A 135 -0.46 24.93 19.95
N GLU A 136 0.52 24.93 20.85
CA GLU A 136 1.45 26.05 21.07
C GLU A 136 2.73 25.91 20.21
N GLN A 137 2.93 24.78 19.53
CA GLN A 137 4.07 24.55 18.67
C GLN A 137 3.83 25.11 17.26
N THR A 138 4.91 25.54 16.59
CA THR A 138 4.89 25.83 15.15
C THR A 138 5.20 24.58 14.32
N VAL A 139 5.88 23.59 14.90
CA VAL A 139 6.28 22.35 14.25
C VAL A 139 6.41 21.22 15.28
N PHE A 140 6.04 20.00 14.90
CA PHE A 140 6.35 18.79 15.67
C PHE A 140 6.57 17.58 14.74
N ALA A 141 7.39 16.64 15.19
CA ALA A 141 7.67 15.40 14.48
C ALA A 141 6.71 14.30 14.90
N VAL A 142 6.39 13.39 13.97
CA VAL A 142 5.51 12.26 14.20
C VAL A 142 6.01 11.02 13.46
N ASP A 143 5.88 9.88 14.10
CA ASP A 143 5.98 8.56 13.47
C ASP A 143 4.88 7.64 14.03
N THR A 144 4.64 6.49 13.38
CA THR A 144 3.67 5.51 13.89
C THR A 144 4.15 4.07 13.77
N GLU A 145 3.74 3.25 14.74
CA GLU A 145 3.95 1.80 14.69
C GLU A 145 2.64 1.07 14.52
N GLN A 146 2.62 0.05 13.67
CA GLN A 146 1.40 -0.68 13.30
C GLN A 146 1.49 -2.18 13.59
N HIS A 147 0.32 -2.80 13.72
CA HIS A 147 0.18 -4.25 13.77
C HIS A 147 -0.87 -4.73 12.77
N SER A 148 -0.51 -5.70 11.93
CA SER A 148 -1.40 -6.26 10.89
C SER A 148 -1.52 -7.78 10.91
N LEU A 149 -0.70 -8.51 11.68
CA LEU A 149 -0.74 -9.98 11.65
C LEU A 149 -2.01 -10.54 12.33
N ARG A 150 -2.41 -9.94 13.45
CA ARG A 150 -3.57 -10.32 14.27
C ARG A 150 -4.73 -9.33 14.16
N SER A 151 -4.90 -8.73 12.98
CA SER A 151 -5.99 -7.83 12.60
C SER A 151 -6.22 -7.94 11.10
N PHE A 152 -7.47 -7.78 10.64
CA PHE A 152 -7.77 -7.86 9.20
C PHE A 152 -7.28 -6.61 8.44
N LEU A 153 -7.69 -5.42 8.89
CA LEU A 153 -7.28 -4.15 8.28
C LEU A 153 -5.97 -3.60 8.86
N GLY A 154 -5.48 -4.22 9.93
CA GLY A 154 -4.42 -3.67 10.77
C GLY A 154 -4.93 -2.54 11.67
N PHE A 155 -4.12 -2.16 12.65
CA PHE A 155 -4.35 -1.00 13.51
C PHE A 155 -3.01 -0.38 13.94
N THR A 156 -3.01 0.92 14.22
CA THR A 156 -1.88 1.63 14.81
C THR A 156 -1.78 1.28 16.29
N ALA A 157 -0.59 0.90 16.73
CA ALA A 157 -0.29 0.41 18.07
C ALA A 157 0.48 1.41 18.94
N LEU A 158 1.21 2.34 18.32
CA LEU A 158 1.92 3.43 19.00
C LEU A 158 2.01 4.64 18.06
N ILE A 159 1.94 5.85 18.62
CA ILE A 159 2.32 7.08 17.91
C ILE A 159 3.44 7.74 18.69
N GLN A 160 4.50 8.11 18.00
CA GLN A 160 5.61 8.87 18.56
C GLN A 160 5.48 10.32 18.14
N ILE A 161 5.64 11.24 19.08
CA ILE A 161 5.60 12.67 18.81
C ILE A 161 6.79 13.33 19.48
N SER A 162 7.55 14.14 18.76
CA SER A 162 8.65 14.91 19.32
C SER A 162 8.47 16.38 19.05
N THR A 163 8.63 17.18 20.09
CA THR A 163 8.75 18.64 20.02
C THR A 163 10.23 19.02 20.10
N GLU A 164 10.55 20.33 20.09
CA GLU A 164 11.94 20.77 20.33
C GLU A 164 12.44 20.39 21.75
N MET A 165 11.52 20.18 22.71
CA MET A 165 11.85 20.04 24.13
C MET A 165 11.64 18.63 24.69
N GLU A 166 10.65 17.89 24.19
CA GLU A 166 10.19 16.63 24.82
C GLU A 166 9.69 15.61 23.79
N ASP A 167 9.95 14.33 24.09
CA ASP A 167 9.43 13.18 23.36
C ASP A 167 8.21 12.58 24.07
N TYR A 168 7.18 12.26 23.28
CA TYR A 168 5.96 11.63 23.73
C TYR A 168 5.78 10.28 23.03
N LEU A 169 5.48 9.26 23.81
CA LEU A 169 5.03 7.96 23.31
C LEU A 169 3.56 7.79 23.69
N VAL A 170 2.69 7.80 22.69
CA VAL A 170 1.24 7.75 22.86
C VAL A 170 0.75 6.32 22.69
N ASP A 171 0.25 5.73 23.77
CA ASP A 171 -0.36 4.40 23.75
C ASP A 171 -1.76 4.46 23.12
N VAL A 172 -1.79 4.39 21.80
CA VAL A 172 -3.05 4.46 21.04
C VAL A 172 -3.91 3.20 21.15
N ILE A 173 -3.39 2.11 21.73
CA ILE A 173 -4.23 0.95 22.08
C ILE A 173 -5.08 1.30 23.29
N ALA A 174 -4.47 1.87 24.34
CA ALA A 174 -5.19 2.33 25.52
C ALA A 174 -6.11 3.51 25.22
N LEU A 175 -5.68 4.41 24.33
CA LEU A 175 -6.36 5.66 24.00
C LEU A 175 -7.22 5.62 22.73
N HIS A 176 -7.42 4.44 22.14
CA HIS A 176 -8.03 4.26 20.82
C HIS A 176 -9.28 5.12 20.60
N ASP A 177 -10.21 5.11 21.57
CA ASP A 177 -11.49 5.82 21.48
C ASP A 177 -11.39 7.34 21.74
N SER A 178 -10.30 7.81 22.35
CA SER A 178 -10.07 9.21 22.72
C SER A 178 -9.10 9.95 21.77
N MET A 179 -8.48 9.25 20.82
CA MET A 179 -7.54 9.83 19.84
C MET A 179 -8.12 10.99 19.00
N GLY A 180 -9.46 11.09 18.93
CA GLY A 180 -10.13 12.24 18.29
C GLY A 180 -9.73 13.61 18.85
N ILE A 181 -9.19 13.66 20.08
CA ILE A 181 -8.65 14.86 20.73
C ILE A 181 -7.50 15.50 19.93
N LEU A 182 -6.71 14.70 19.21
CA LEU A 182 -5.59 15.22 18.42
C LEU A 182 -6.01 15.74 17.03
N ARG A 183 -7.27 15.54 16.59
CA ARG A 183 -7.71 15.98 15.25
C ARG A 183 -7.48 17.47 14.98
N PRO A 184 -7.82 18.40 15.90
CA PRO A 184 -7.66 19.83 15.62
C PRO A 184 -6.20 20.20 15.34
N VAL A 185 -5.26 19.69 16.14
CA VAL A 185 -3.84 20.05 16.00
C VAL A 185 -3.17 19.43 14.77
N PHE A 186 -3.55 18.20 14.40
CA PHE A 186 -3.08 17.59 13.15
C PHE A 186 -3.68 18.26 11.90
N ALA A 187 -4.87 18.84 12.01
CA ALA A 187 -5.54 19.54 10.92
C ALA A 187 -5.24 21.05 10.84
N ASP A 188 -4.50 21.61 11.80
CA ASP A 188 -4.15 23.04 11.82
C ASP A 188 -3.12 23.35 10.72
N PRO A 189 -3.44 24.24 9.74
CA PRO A 189 -2.50 24.61 8.68
C PRO A 189 -1.31 25.45 9.18
N ASN A 190 -1.38 26.05 10.37
CA ASN A 190 -0.30 26.88 10.92
C ASN A 190 0.78 26.08 11.64
N ILE A 191 0.52 24.79 11.89
CA ILE A 191 1.43 23.89 12.60
C ILE A 191 1.99 22.88 11.61
N CYS A 192 3.30 22.87 11.38
CA CYS A 192 3.93 21.91 10.48
C CYS A 192 4.07 20.55 11.16
N LYS A 193 3.58 19.49 10.51
CA LYS A 193 3.80 18.11 10.95
C LYS A 193 4.95 17.51 10.15
N VAL A 194 6.01 17.09 10.82
CA VAL A 194 7.16 16.46 10.18
C VAL A 194 7.05 14.95 10.28
N PHE A 195 7.13 14.26 9.14
CA PHE A 195 7.17 12.80 9.06
C PHE A 195 8.34 12.34 8.18
N HIS A 196 8.57 11.03 8.16
CA HIS A 196 9.50 10.39 7.24
C HIS A 196 8.80 9.29 6.42
N GLY A 197 8.49 9.56 5.16
CA GLY A 197 7.84 8.57 4.29
C GLY A 197 6.40 8.26 4.72
N ALA A 198 5.60 9.31 4.90
CA ALA A 198 4.31 9.29 5.60
C ALA A 198 3.16 8.58 4.86
N ASP A 199 3.42 7.99 3.68
CA ASP A 199 2.39 7.40 2.82
C ASP A 199 1.49 6.39 3.56
N GLY A 200 2.07 5.57 4.45
CA GLY A 200 1.31 4.64 5.30
C GLY A 200 0.63 5.32 6.48
N ASP A 201 1.36 6.19 7.18
CA ASP A 201 0.91 6.87 8.40
C ASP A 201 -0.37 7.69 8.16
N ILE A 202 -0.41 8.42 7.04
CA ILE A 202 -1.57 9.25 6.67
C ILE A 202 -2.84 8.40 6.59
N VAL A 203 -2.80 7.23 5.96
CA VAL A 203 -3.99 6.39 5.81
C VAL A 203 -4.33 5.62 7.09
N TRP A 204 -3.35 5.28 7.93
CA TRP A 204 -3.60 4.61 9.22
C TRP A 204 -4.26 5.56 10.23
N LEU A 205 -3.79 6.81 10.32
CA LEU A 205 -4.40 7.86 11.15
C LEU A 205 -5.87 8.11 10.79
N GLN A 206 -6.20 8.06 9.49
CA GLN A 206 -7.57 8.16 9.02
C GLN A 206 -8.40 6.92 9.40
N ARG A 207 -7.87 5.72 9.11
CA ARG A 207 -8.54 4.42 9.35
C ARG A 207 -8.96 4.27 10.80
N ASP A 208 -8.04 4.54 11.73
CA ASP A 208 -8.22 4.21 13.15
C ASP A 208 -8.86 5.37 13.92
N PHE A 209 -8.52 6.62 13.58
CA PHE A 209 -8.83 7.77 14.44
C PHE A 209 -9.57 8.92 13.74
N HIS A 210 -9.81 8.85 12.42
CA HIS A 210 -10.27 10.01 11.62
C HIS A 210 -9.37 11.24 11.82
N ILE A 211 -8.07 11.02 12.02
CA ILE A 211 -7.08 12.09 12.05
C ILE A 211 -6.61 12.33 10.61
N TYR A 212 -6.65 13.59 10.19
CA TYR A 212 -6.17 14.05 8.89
C TYR A 212 -5.06 15.06 9.12
N VAL A 213 -4.00 14.97 8.33
CA VAL A 213 -2.82 15.83 8.48
C VAL A 213 -2.89 16.96 7.46
N VAL A 214 -2.74 18.20 7.90
CA VAL A 214 -2.67 19.39 7.05
C VAL A 214 -1.35 20.09 7.32
N ASN A 215 -0.63 20.60 6.32
CA ASN A 215 0.72 21.15 6.47
C ASN A 215 1.74 20.08 6.91
N LEU A 216 2.02 19.16 5.99
CA LEU A 216 3.02 18.10 6.17
C LEU A 216 4.35 18.49 5.53
N PHE A 217 5.44 18.23 6.24
CA PHE A 217 6.79 18.17 5.67
C PHE A 217 7.32 16.74 5.77
N ASP A 218 7.44 16.06 4.64
CA ASP A 218 7.96 14.70 4.57
C ASP A 218 9.45 14.74 4.18
N THR A 219 10.30 14.35 5.11
CA THR A 219 11.76 14.33 4.92
C THR A 219 12.19 13.38 3.79
N ALA A 220 11.47 12.30 3.53
CA ALA A 220 11.75 11.40 2.41
C ALA A 220 11.44 12.06 1.05
N LYS A 221 10.37 12.88 0.96
CA LYS A 221 10.08 13.66 -0.26
C LYS A 221 11.08 14.79 -0.45
N ALA A 222 11.53 15.44 0.64
CA ALA A 222 12.62 16.41 0.59
C ALA A 222 13.91 15.78 0.03
N CYS A 223 14.26 14.57 0.46
CA CYS A 223 15.39 13.83 -0.09
C CYS A 223 15.26 13.52 -1.59
N GLU A 224 14.05 13.19 -2.07
CA GLU A 224 13.79 12.98 -3.50
C GLU A 224 14.01 14.26 -4.31
N VAL A 225 13.57 15.40 -3.80
CA VAL A 225 13.75 16.72 -4.44
C VAL A 225 15.23 17.10 -4.47
N LEU A 226 15.96 16.86 -3.38
CA LEU A 226 17.41 17.05 -3.29
C LEU A 226 18.24 15.99 -4.03
N SER A 227 17.60 14.97 -4.62
CA SER A 227 18.30 13.84 -5.27
C SER A 227 19.36 13.17 -4.38
N LYS A 228 19.05 12.99 -3.09
CA LYS A 228 19.94 12.33 -2.13
C LYS A 228 20.22 10.86 -2.54
N PRO A 229 21.40 10.30 -2.23
CA PRO A 229 21.76 8.92 -2.58
C PRO A 229 20.78 7.87 -2.03
N GLN A 230 20.23 8.13 -0.85
CA GLN A 230 19.23 7.31 -0.18
C GLN A 230 18.21 8.22 0.50
N LYS A 231 17.02 7.68 0.78
CA LYS A 231 15.90 8.39 1.39
C LYS A 231 15.31 7.69 2.62
N SER A 232 16.01 6.71 3.20
CA SER A 232 15.52 5.99 4.39
C SER A 232 15.90 6.73 5.67
N LEU A 233 15.07 6.64 6.71
CA LEU A 233 15.33 7.30 8.00
C LEU A 233 16.68 6.87 8.59
N ALA A 234 17.02 5.58 8.50
CA ALA A 234 18.32 5.07 8.94
C ALA A 234 19.52 5.78 8.27
N TYR A 235 19.39 6.13 6.98
CA TYR A 235 20.42 6.87 6.25
C TYR A 235 20.49 8.32 6.74
N LEU A 236 19.35 8.96 7.00
CA LEU A 236 19.32 10.34 7.48
C LEU A 236 19.85 10.47 8.92
N LEU A 237 19.46 9.55 9.81
CA LEU A 237 20.00 9.46 11.17
C LEU A 237 21.52 9.30 11.17
N GLU A 238 22.05 8.41 10.33
CA GLU A 238 23.50 8.19 10.22
C GLU A 238 24.20 9.42 9.62
N THR A 239 23.63 10.02 8.56
CA THR A 239 24.26 11.11 7.82
C THR A 239 24.24 12.44 8.59
N TYR A 240 23.13 12.77 9.23
CA TYR A 240 22.94 14.07 9.88
C TYR A 240 23.22 14.03 11.38
N CYS A 241 22.99 12.90 12.04
CA CYS A 241 23.07 12.79 13.50
C CYS A 241 24.16 11.81 13.97
N GLY A 242 24.77 11.01 13.07
CA GLY A 242 25.73 9.96 13.44
C GLY A 242 25.10 8.80 14.21
N VAL A 243 23.76 8.63 14.15
CA VAL A 243 23.01 7.63 14.92
C VAL A 243 22.71 6.41 14.06
N ALA A 244 23.04 5.21 14.56
CA ALA A 244 22.75 3.95 13.88
C ALA A 244 21.36 3.41 14.29
N LYS A 245 20.49 3.15 13.30
CA LYS A 245 19.14 2.60 13.53
C LYS A 245 19.12 1.06 13.54
N ASN A 246 18.59 0.46 14.60
CA ASN A 246 18.40 -1.00 14.68
C ASN A 246 17.16 -1.46 13.90
N LYS A 247 17.34 -2.03 12.71
CA LYS A 247 16.21 -2.44 11.84
C LYS A 247 15.46 -3.70 12.30
N LEU A 248 15.96 -4.44 13.29
CA LEU A 248 15.32 -5.69 13.73
C LEU A 248 13.96 -5.42 14.39
N LEU A 249 13.86 -4.29 15.12
CA LEU A 249 12.66 -3.93 15.89
C LEU A 249 11.49 -3.45 15.02
N GLN A 250 11.72 -3.16 13.74
CA GLN A 250 10.66 -2.74 12.80
C GLN A 250 9.55 -3.78 12.62
N ARG A 251 9.81 -5.06 12.93
CA ARG A 251 8.86 -6.17 12.76
C ARG A 251 8.41 -6.80 14.07
N GLU A 252 8.74 -6.16 15.19
CA GLU A 252 8.33 -6.65 16.51
C GLU A 252 6.83 -6.47 16.72
N ASP A 253 6.31 -7.17 17.73
CA ASP A 253 4.91 -7.07 18.08
C ASP A 253 4.63 -5.84 18.96
N TRP A 254 4.35 -4.70 18.31
CA TRP A 254 4.04 -3.42 18.97
C TRP A 254 2.77 -3.41 19.83
N ARG A 255 2.02 -4.53 19.88
CA ARG A 255 0.90 -4.72 20.80
C ARG A 255 1.33 -5.01 22.24
N GLN A 256 2.58 -5.43 22.44
CA GLN A 256 3.09 -5.83 23.76
C GLN A 256 3.00 -4.67 24.75
N ARG A 257 2.62 -4.97 26.00
CA ARG A 257 2.63 -4.03 27.13
C ARG A 257 3.09 -4.74 28.42
N PRO A 258 4.01 -4.13 29.20
CA PRO A 258 4.80 -2.94 28.85
C PRO A 258 5.73 -3.22 27.65
N LEU A 259 6.13 -2.15 26.94
CA LEU A 259 7.17 -2.26 25.91
C LEU A 259 8.53 -2.50 26.57
N SER A 260 9.43 -3.20 25.89
CA SER A 260 10.82 -3.31 26.35
C SER A 260 11.56 -1.99 26.19
N ASP A 261 12.61 -1.79 26.98
CA ASP A 261 13.45 -0.58 26.89
C ASP A 261 14.02 -0.38 25.48
N GLU A 262 14.35 -1.48 24.78
CA GLU A 262 14.83 -1.44 23.40
C GLU A 262 13.75 -0.93 22.42
N MET A 263 12.49 -1.34 22.60
CA MET A 263 11.37 -0.87 21.78
C MET A 263 11.05 0.59 22.08
N VAL A 264 11.11 1.02 23.35
CA VAL A 264 10.95 2.42 23.75
C VAL A 264 12.02 3.28 23.10
N GLN A 265 13.30 2.88 23.20
CA GLN A 265 14.42 3.59 22.61
C GLN A 265 14.29 3.69 21.08
N TYR A 266 13.88 2.59 20.43
CA TYR A 266 13.64 2.56 18.99
C TYR A 266 12.55 3.55 18.57
N ALA A 267 11.38 3.46 19.21
CA ALA A 267 10.25 4.33 18.92
C ALA A 267 10.62 5.81 19.08
N ARG A 268 11.27 6.17 20.19
CA ARG A 268 11.72 7.56 20.41
C ARG A 268 12.67 8.05 19.32
N THR A 269 13.65 7.22 18.94
CA THR A 269 14.65 7.57 17.92
C THR A 269 14.01 7.97 16.59
N ASP A 270 12.86 7.39 16.25
CA ASP A 270 12.21 7.61 14.96
C ASP A 270 11.54 8.99 14.83
N ALA A 271 11.16 9.62 15.95
CA ALA A 271 10.63 10.98 15.96
C ALA A 271 11.63 12.03 16.47
N HIS A 272 12.47 11.68 17.45
CA HIS A 272 13.33 12.62 18.20
C HIS A 272 14.22 13.48 17.29
N TYR A 273 14.96 12.84 16.38
CA TYR A 273 15.91 13.52 15.50
C TYR A 273 15.25 14.15 14.27
N LEU A 274 13.96 13.93 14.07
CA LEU A 274 13.31 14.21 12.79
C LEU A 274 13.13 15.70 12.55
N LEU A 275 12.92 16.49 13.60
CA LEU A 275 12.90 17.96 13.52
C LEU A 275 14.25 18.52 13.08
N TYR A 276 15.34 18.05 13.68
CA TYR A 276 16.69 18.44 13.29
C TYR A 276 17.02 18.05 11.85
N ILE A 277 16.66 16.83 11.43
CA ILE A 277 16.83 16.36 10.06
C ILE A 277 16.02 17.23 9.08
N ALA A 278 14.78 17.59 9.44
CA ALA A 278 13.95 18.47 8.62
C ALA A 278 14.57 19.86 8.46
N ASN A 279 15.11 20.44 9.54
CA ASN A 279 15.85 21.70 9.50
C ASN A 279 17.05 21.64 8.56
N CYS A 280 17.86 20.58 8.65
CA CYS A 280 19.01 20.36 7.76
C CYS A 280 18.58 20.28 6.29
N LEU A 281 17.59 19.45 5.98
CA LEU A 281 17.09 19.28 4.61
C LEU A 281 16.47 20.57 4.07
N PHE A 282 15.75 21.32 4.90
CA PHE A 282 15.19 22.61 4.52
C PHE A 282 16.27 23.66 4.22
N ALA A 283 17.34 23.71 5.02
CA ALA A 283 18.48 24.59 4.76
C ALA A 283 19.16 24.25 3.42
N GLU A 284 19.30 22.97 3.11
CA GLU A 284 19.82 22.52 1.82
C GLU A 284 18.91 22.87 0.64
N LEU A 285 17.58 22.69 0.78
CA LEU A 285 16.60 23.10 -0.23
C LEU A 285 16.68 24.62 -0.49
N LYS A 286 16.74 25.44 0.57
CA LYS A 286 16.91 26.89 0.44
C LYS A 286 18.21 27.28 -0.24
N LYS A 287 19.31 26.55 0.02
CA LYS A 287 20.58 26.79 -0.64
C LYS A 287 20.48 26.53 -2.15
N GLN A 288 19.85 25.43 -2.55
CA GLN A 288 19.57 25.12 -3.97
C GLN A 288 18.70 26.20 -4.63
N ASP A 289 17.69 26.71 -3.93
CA ASP A 289 16.86 27.82 -4.43
C ASP A 289 17.71 29.07 -4.71
N CYS A 290 18.62 29.45 -3.82
CA CYS A 290 19.50 30.60 -4.00
C CYS A 290 20.47 30.41 -5.18
N GLU A 291 21.07 29.23 -5.32
CA GLU A 291 22.03 28.92 -6.40
C GLU A 291 21.35 28.84 -7.78
N TYR A 292 20.11 28.32 -7.85
CA TYR A 292 19.37 28.22 -9.11
C TYR A 292 18.76 29.57 -9.54
N SER A 293 18.46 30.46 -8.58
CA SER A 293 17.88 31.79 -8.81
C SER A 293 18.75 32.71 -9.69
N SER A 294 20.04 32.44 -9.85
CA SER A 294 20.94 33.28 -10.64
C SER A 294 20.98 32.95 -12.14
N CYS A 295 20.24 31.94 -12.63
CA CYS A 295 20.49 31.40 -13.99
C CYS A 295 19.31 31.32 -14.99
N THR A 296 18.01 31.35 -14.64
CA THR A 296 16.92 31.16 -15.65
C THR A 296 15.55 31.79 -15.29
N ASP A 297 14.76 32.15 -16.31
CA ASP A 297 13.40 32.76 -16.23
C ASP A 297 12.28 31.77 -15.80
N ASP A 298 12.45 30.45 -15.99
CA ASP A 298 11.56 29.40 -15.46
C ASP A 298 12.16 28.85 -14.15
N LYS A 299 11.75 29.42 -13.02
CA LYS A 299 12.37 29.18 -11.71
C LYS A 299 11.75 27.98 -11.00
N PHE A 300 12.44 26.84 -11.03
CA PHE A 300 12.10 25.72 -10.15
C PHE A 300 12.42 26.10 -8.70
N ASN A 301 11.43 26.01 -7.80
CA ASN A 301 11.59 26.28 -6.37
C ASN A 301 11.59 24.95 -5.60
N PHE A 302 12.75 24.57 -5.08
CA PHE A 302 13.03 23.33 -4.37
C PHE A 302 12.22 23.24 -3.07
N VAL A 303 12.15 24.31 -2.28
CA VAL A 303 11.35 24.34 -1.04
C VAL A 303 9.86 24.13 -1.36
N LEU A 304 9.35 24.86 -2.36
CA LEU A 304 7.97 24.74 -2.82
C LEU A 304 7.67 23.32 -3.31
N GLU A 305 8.54 22.72 -4.13
CA GLU A 305 8.30 21.38 -4.65
C GLU A 305 8.35 20.32 -3.54
N ALA A 306 9.28 20.43 -2.58
CA ALA A 306 9.33 19.53 -1.42
C ALA A 306 8.05 19.62 -0.58
N SER A 307 7.57 20.85 -0.33
CA SER A 307 6.30 21.07 0.36
C SER A 307 5.11 20.53 -0.41
N ARG A 308 5.05 20.80 -1.72
CA ARG A 308 3.96 20.35 -2.60
C ARG A 308 3.88 18.83 -2.64
N ARG A 309 5.02 18.13 -2.74
CA ARG A 309 5.07 16.66 -2.69
C ARG A 309 4.67 16.11 -1.34
N SER A 310 5.03 16.79 -0.25
CA SER A 310 4.64 16.40 1.10
C SER A 310 3.13 16.55 1.30
N ASN A 311 2.57 17.73 1.04
CA ASN A 311 1.14 18.00 1.18
C ASN A 311 0.27 17.18 0.22
N MET A 312 0.78 16.79 -0.95
CA MET A 312 0.07 15.86 -1.85
C MET A 312 -0.16 14.48 -1.23
N ILE A 313 0.68 14.02 -0.29
CA ILE A 313 0.44 12.79 0.48
C ILE A 313 -0.80 12.96 1.36
N CYS A 314 -1.01 14.14 1.94
CA CYS A 314 -2.16 14.41 2.80
C CYS A 314 -3.50 14.28 2.08
N LEU A 315 -3.54 14.41 0.75
CA LEU A 315 -4.76 14.19 -0.05
C LEU A 315 -5.12 12.71 -0.24
N GLN A 316 -4.25 11.78 0.18
CA GLN A 316 -4.58 10.36 0.16
C GLN A 316 -5.76 10.09 1.09
N LEU A 317 -6.72 9.28 0.62
CA LEU A 317 -7.83 8.80 1.41
C LEU A 317 -7.68 7.30 1.65
N TYR A 318 -7.75 6.89 2.92
CA TYR A 318 -7.84 5.49 3.26
C TYR A 318 -9.03 4.82 2.55
N ALA A 319 -8.75 3.78 1.78
CA ALA A 319 -9.75 2.97 1.12
C ALA A 319 -9.57 1.51 1.54
N LYS A 320 -10.67 0.86 1.92
CA LYS A 320 -10.68 -0.59 2.12
C LYS A 320 -10.47 -1.27 0.77
N GLU A 321 -9.60 -2.26 0.72
CA GLU A 321 -9.55 -3.18 -0.41
C GLU A 321 -10.82 -4.03 -0.41
N ILE A 322 -11.68 -3.78 -1.40
CA ILE A 322 -12.96 -4.48 -1.58
C ILE A 322 -12.90 -5.18 -2.93
N ASP A 323 -12.79 -6.50 -2.88
CA ASP A 323 -12.91 -7.35 -4.06
C ASP A 323 -14.36 -7.42 -4.54
N GLY A 324 -14.57 -7.67 -5.83
CA GLY A 324 -15.90 -7.95 -6.38
C GLY A 324 -16.52 -9.22 -5.81
N PHE A 325 -15.67 -10.16 -5.38
CA PHE A 325 -16.02 -11.37 -4.65
C PHE A 325 -14.98 -11.67 -3.56
N PRO A 326 -15.37 -12.16 -2.37
CA PRO A 326 -14.44 -12.41 -1.26
C PRO A 326 -13.21 -13.23 -1.66
N GLY A 327 -12.01 -12.70 -1.39
CA GLY A 327 -10.75 -13.39 -1.62
C GLY A 327 -10.36 -13.61 -3.09
N GLU A 328 -11.04 -12.96 -4.03
CA GLU A 328 -10.80 -13.10 -5.48
C GLU A 328 -9.38 -12.71 -5.87
N SER A 329 -8.90 -11.57 -5.37
CA SER A 329 -7.54 -11.08 -5.65
C SER A 329 -6.48 -12.05 -5.13
N ALA A 330 -6.70 -12.62 -3.94
CA ALA A 330 -5.82 -13.62 -3.35
C ALA A 330 -5.82 -14.93 -4.16
N ALA A 331 -6.99 -15.41 -4.57
CA ALA A 331 -7.10 -16.60 -5.42
C ALA A 331 -6.38 -16.40 -6.75
N PHE A 332 -6.58 -15.26 -7.42
CA PHE A 332 -5.89 -14.93 -8.66
C PHE A 332 -4.36 -14.90 -8.47
N SER A 333 -3.88 -14.30 -7.39
CA SER A 333 -2.47 -14.23 -7.04
C SER A 333 -1.86 -15.61 -6.81
N ILE A 334 -2.54 -16.51 -6.07
CA ILE A 334 -2.09 -17.90 -5.87
C ILE A 334 -2.05 -18.66 -7.20
N LEU A 335 -3.14 -18.61 -7.97
CA LEU A 335 -3.25 -19.34 -9.24
C LEU A 335 -2.22 -18.88 -10.26
N SER A 336 -1.99 -17.57 -10.38
CA SER A 336 -0.99 -17.03 -11.30
C SER A 336 0.44 -17.49 -10.98
N ARG A 337 0.80 -17.64 -9.70
CA ARG A 337 2.12 -18.16 -9.30
C ARG A 337 2.28 -19.64 -9.64
N GLN A 338 1.22 -20.43 -9.49
CA GLN A 338 1.26 -21.87 -9.79
C GLN A 338 1.28 -22.16 -11.30
N LEU A 339 0.47 -21.42 -12.08
CA LEU A 339 0.38 -21.58 -13.54
C LEU A 339 1.65 -21.12 -14.28
N ASN A 340 2.39 -20.14 -13.73
CA ASN A 340 3.66 -19.71 -14.32
C ASN A 340 4.83 -20.67 -13.99
N GLY A 341 4.66 -21.57 -13.02
CA GLY A 341 5.69 -22.53 -12.59
C GLY A 341 5.59 -23.91 -13.26
N GLN A 342 4.43 -24.27 -13.82
CA GLN A 342 4.21 -25.55 -14.49
C GLN A 342 3.90 -25.32 -15.97
N GLY A 343 4.71 -25.90 -16.86
CA GLY A 343 4.48 -25.85 -18.30
C GLY A 343 3.09 -26.39 -18.69
N ALA A 344 2.54 -25.87 -19.78
CA ALA A 344 1.16 -26.03 -20.25
C ALA A 344 0.68 -27.47 -20.50
N ALA A 345 0.45 -28.26 -19.45
CA ALA A 345 -0.07 -29.62 -19.57
C ALA A 345 -0.89 -30.07 -18.34
N ALA A 346 -2.20 -29.72 -18.26
CA ALA A 346 -3.25 -30.54 -17.61
C ALA A 346 -4.67 -29.91 -17.67
N ILE A 347 -5.29 -29.79 -18.86
CA ILE A 347 -6.53 -29.00 -19.07
C ILE A 347 -7.81 -29.54 -18.37
N SER A 348 -7.83 -30.74 -17.77
CA SER A 348 -9.04 -31.30 -17.12
C SER A 348 -9.04 -31.24 -15.58
N GLY A 349 -7.92 -31.52 -14.91
CA GLY A 349 -7.80 -31.48 -13.43
C GLY A 349 -7.64 -30.07 -12.86
N GLU A 350 -7.21 -29.13 -13.70
CA GLU A 350 -6.91 -27.74 -13.36
C GLU A 350 -8.17 -26.94 -12.98
N THR A 351 -9.34 -27.33 -13.50
CA THR A 351 -10.61 -26.66 -13.18
C THR A 351 -11.04 -26.89 -11.74
N LYS A 352 -10.93 -28.12 -11.22
CA LYS A 352 -11.27 -28.47 -9.83
C LYS A 352 -10.30 -27.86 -8.83
N PHE A 353 -9.00 -27.91 -9.13
CA PHE A 353 -7.97 -27.25 -8.32
C PHE A 353 -8.23 -25.74 -8.22
N GLN A 354 -8.41 -25.07 -9.37
CA GLN A 354 -8.67 -23.62 -9.39
C GLN A 354 -9.93 -23.25 -8.62
N ASP A 355 -10.99 -24.05 -8.76
CA ASP A 355 -12.24 -23.83 -8.05
C ASP A 355 -12.08 -24.01 -6.53
N LEU A 356 -11.35 -25.03 -6.08
CA LEU A 356 -11.06 -25.23 -4.67
C LEU A 356 -10.18 -24.12 -4.08
N VAL A 357 -9.18 -23.62 -4.83
CA VAL A 357 -8.39 -22.44 -4.43
C VAL A 357 -9.29 -21.22 -4.24
N ARG A 358 -10.21 -20.96 -5.19
CA ARG A 358 -11.17 -19.84 -5.08
C ARG A 358 -12.06 -19.97 -3.85
N ARG A 359 -12.62 -21.17 -3.63
CA ARG A 359 -13.47 -21.49 -2.47
C ARG A 359 -12.75 -21.27 -1.13
N LEU A 360 -11.52 -21.79 -1.01
CA LEU A 360 -10.71 -21.64 0.20
C LEU A 360 -10.29 -20.18 0.43
N CYS A 361 -9.96 -19.43 -0.62
CA CYS A 361 -9.66 -17.99 -0.51
C CYS A 361 -10.88 -17.18 -0.05
N ALA A 362 -12.05 -17.49 -0.59
CA ALA A 362 -13.32 -16.89 -0.20
C ALA A 362 -13.63 -17.12 1.28
N TRP A 363 -13.55 -18.37 1.72
CA TRP A 363 -13.75 -18.71 3.13
C TRP A 363 -12.71 -18.04 4.04
N ARG A 364 -11.44 -18.03 3.61
CA ARG A 364 -10.36 -17.35 4.34
C ARG A 364 -10.62 -15.86 4.53
N ASP A 365 -11.05 -15.14 3.48
CA ASP A 365 -11.39 -13.72 3.56
C ASP A 365 -12.56 -13.49 4.54
N LEU A 366 -13.62 -14.30 4.44
CA LEU A 366 -14.75 -14.20 5.36
C LEU A 366 -14.31 -14.40 6.82
N MET A 367 -13.54 -15.45 7.10
CA MET A 367 -13.07 -15.75 8.46
C MET A 367 -12.09 -14.70 8.99
N ALA A 368 -11.23 -14.17 8.12
CA ALA A 368 -10.32 -13.07 8.45
C ALA A 368 -11.12 -11.83 8.91
N ARG A 369 -12.19 -11.49 8.19
CA ARG A 369 -13.07 -10.36 8.55
C ARG A 369 -13.86 -10.60 9.83
N VAL A 370 -14.48 -11.77 9.98
CA VAL A 370 -15.31 -12.15 11.14
C VAL A 370 -14.51 -12.20 12.44
N HIS A 371 -13.27 -12.70 12.39
CA HIS A 371 -12.42 -12.84 13.58
C HIS A 371 -11.45 -11.67 13.77
N ASP A 372 -11.45 -10.71 12.83
CA ASP A 372 -10.46 -9.63 12.74
C ASP A 372 -9.03 -10.18 12.77
N GLU A 373 -8.71 -11.09 11.86
CA GLU A 373 -7.39 -11.70 11.75
C GLU A 373 -6.85 -11.48 10.34
N SER A 374 -5.53 -11.46 10.18
CA SER A 374 -4.99 -11.41 8.82
C SER A 374 -5.30 -12.71 8.07
N THR A 375 -5.44 -12.62 6.75
CA THR A 375 -5.61 -13.81 5.90
C THR A 375 -4.49 -14.82 6.11
N ARG A 376 -3.25 -14.34 6.29
CA ARG A 376 -2.08 -15.18 6.59
C ARG A 376 -2.21 -15.93 7.92
N TYR A 377 -2.73 -15.29 8.96
CA TYR A 377 -2.95 -15.94 10.26
C TYR A 377 -4.04 -17.03 10.16
N ILE A 378 -5.10 -16.78 9.39
CA ILE A 378 -6.17 -17.77 9.21
C ILE A 378 -5.64 -19.02 8.50
N LEU A 379 -5.12 -18.87 7.28
CA LEU A 379 -4.67 -19.98 6.46
C LEU A 379 -3.66 -19.48 5.42
N SER A 380 -2.44 -20.02 5.43
CA SER A 380 -1.37 -19.59 4.53
C SER A 380 -1.68 -19.90 3.06
N ASP A 381 -1.12 -19.13 2.13
CA ASP A 381 -1.27 -19.40 0.69
C ASP A 381 -0.76 -20.81 0.33
N TYR A 382 0.29 -21.29 1.01
CA TYR A 382 0.85 -22.62 0.82
C TYR A 382 -0.10 -23.71 1.32
N ALA A 383 -0.74 -23.51 2.47
CA ALA A 383 -1.75 -24.42 2.98
C ALA A 383 -2.96 -24.50 2.03
N ILE A 384 -3.41 -23.38 1.43
CA ILE A 384 -4.47 -23.39 0.41
C ILE A 384 -4.08 -24.25 -0.79
N VAL A 385 -2.87 -24.07 -1.31
CA VAL A 385 -2.37 -24.88 -2.44
C VAL A 385 -2.31 -26.35 -2.06
N ALA A 386 -1.70 -26.69 -0.92
CA ALA A 386 -1.54 -28.07 -0.48
C ALA A 386 -2.89 -28.78 -0.23
N LEU A 387 -3.87 -28.09 0.35
CA LEU A 387 -5.23 -28.61 0.52
C LEU A 387 -5.92 -28.83 -0.83
N SER A 388 -5.68 -27.93 -1.78
CA SER A 388 -6.27 -28.01 -3.13
C SER A 388 -5.66 -29.14 -3.98
N GLU A 389 -4.40 -29.48 -3.75
CA GLU A 389 -3.70 -30.59 -4.41
C GLU A 389 -4.05 -31.95 -3.79
N LYS A 390 -4.02 -32.06 -2.45
CA LYS A 390 -4.18 -33.33 -1.74
C LYS A 390 -5.64 -33.73 -1.51
N VAL A 391 -6.55 -32.75 -1.45
CA VAL A 391 -7.99 -32.94 -1.23
C VAL A 391 -8.28 -33.88 -0.05
N PRO A 392 -7.78 -33.59 1.16
CA PRO A 392 -7.92 -34.48 2.32
C PRO A 392 -9.38 -34.63 2.77
N THR A 393 -9.74 -35.83 3.24
CA THR A 393 -11.12 -36.20 3.61
C THR A 393 -11.35 -36.33 5.12
N THR A 394 -10.29 -36.35 5.93
CA THR A 394 -10.41 -36.45 7.39
C THR A 394 -9.83 -35.22 8.08
N GLN A 395 -10.31 -34.90 9.29
CA GLN A 395 -9.79 -33.80 10.10
C GLN A 395 -8.28 -33.93 10.33
N VAL A 396 -7.79 -35.15 10.57
CA VAL A 396 -6.37 -35.44 10.79
C VAL A 396 -5.54 -35.13 9.54
N ASP A 397 -6.05 -35.48 8.36
CA ASP A 397 -5.35 -35.24 7.09
C ASP A 397 -5.38 -33.76 6.70
N ILE A 398 -6.47 -33.03 6.99
CA ILE A 398 -6.54 -31.57 6.82
C ILE A 398 -5.47 -30.91 7.67
N TYR A 399 -5.43 -31.22 8.97
CA TYR A 399 -4.45 -30.63 9.88
C TYR A 399 -3.02 -31.01 9.51
N GLY A 400 -2.78 -32.29 9.19
CA GLY A 400 -1.48 -32.77 8.74
C GLY A 400 -1.01 -32.07 7.46
N THR A 401 -1.93 -31.81 6.51
CA THR A 401 -1.62 -31.10 5.27
C THR A 401 -1.20 -29.65 5.52
N ILE A 402 -1.93 -28.95 6.40
CA ILE A 402 -1.62 -27.55 6.76
C ILE A 402 -0.27 -27.47 7.47
N ILE A 403 -0.03 -28.31 8.49
CA ILE A 403 1.23 -28.34 9.25
C ILE A 403 2.42 -28.57 8.32
N GLN A 404 2.31 -29.53 7.40
CA GLN A 404 3.39 -29.83 6.45
C GLN A 404 3.64 -28.67 5.48
N ALA A 405 2.58 -27.98 5.05
CA ALA A 405 2.72 -26.82 4.17
C ALA A 405 3.43 -25.66 4.87
N ASP A 406 3.10 -25.38 6.13
CA ASP A 406 3.68 -24.27 6.90
C ASP A 406 5.14 -24.55 7.32
N LEU A 407 5.46 -25.79 7.70
CA LEU A 407 6.84 -26.18 8.07
C LEU A 407 7.87 -26.00 6.95
N ASN A 408 7.45 -26.17 5.70
CA ASN A 408 8.33 -25.98 4.53
C ASN A 408 8.76 -24.52 4.32
N ILE A 409 8.15 -23.57 5.04
CA ILE A 409 8.44 -22.13 4.94
C ILE A 409 9.36 -21.67 6.08
N ASP A 410 9.11 -22.16 7.30
CA ASP A 410 9.76 -21.72 8.54
C ASP A 410 11.25 -22.06 8.63
N SER A 411 11.77 -22.96 7.77
CA SER A 411 13.21 -23.21 7.66
C SER A 411 14.03 -22.00 7.19
N SER A 412 13.37 -20.91 6.76
CA SER A 412 14.00 -19.70 6.23
C SER A 412 13.76 -18.42 7.05
N ASN A 413 12.84 -18.40 8.03
CA ASN A 413 12.48 -17.19 8.77
C ASN A 413 12.42 -17.47 10.29
N LEU A 414 13.37 -16.90 11.03
CA LEU A 414 13.55 -17.12 12.48
C LEU A 414 12.70 -16.19 13.36
N SER A 415 11.48 -15.81 12.96
CA SER A 415 10.63 -14.89 13.74
C SER A 415 9.22 -15.46 13.95
N SER A 416 8.90 -15.72 15.22
CA SER A 416 7.61 -16.18 15.79
C SER A 416 6.92 -17.35 15.09
N SER A 417 6.97 -18.55 15.69
CA SER A 417 6.19 -19.72 15.23
C SER A 417 4.69 -19.46 15.41
N LEU A 418 4.00 -19.21 14.30
CA LEU A 418 2.54 -19.11 14.28
C LEU A 418 1.93 -20.49 14.62
N PRO A 419 0.79 -20.54 15.32
CA PRO A 419 0.10 -21.79 15.55
C PRO A 419 -0.37 -22.37 14.20
N SER A 420 0.01 -23.61 13.91
CA SER A 420 -0.40 -24.33 12.70
C SER A 420 -1.04 -25.69 13.06
N PRO A 421 -2.28 -25.98 12.62
CA PRO A 421 -3.22 -25.04 11.98
C PRO A 421 -3.63 -23.91 12.94
N SER A 422 -4.13 -22.80 12.38
CA SER A 422 -4.58 -21.68 13.19
C SER A 422 -5.76 -22.09 14.10
N PRO A 423 -5.92 -21.47 15.29
CA PRO A 423 -7.07 -21.74 16.16
C PRO A 423 -8.43 -21.52 15.49
N VAL A 424 -8.48 -20.61 14.51
CA VAL A 424 -9.69 -20.36 13.71
C VAL A 424 -9.99 -21.55 12.80
N VAL A 425 -8.99 -22.07 12.08
CA VAL A 425 -9.14 -23.31 11.28
C VAL A 425 -9.53 -24.49 12.17
N CYS A 426 -8.94 -24.60 13.36
CA CYS A 426 -9.30 -25.66 14.31
C CYS A 426 -10.78 -25.57 14.73
N SER A 427 -11.29 -24.36 14.97
CA SER A 427 -12.68 -24.13 15.38
C SER A 427 -13.68 -24.30 14.21
N HIS A 428 -13.23 -24.04 12.98
CA HIS A 428 -14.06 -24.04 11.76
C HIS A 428 -13.64 -25.13 10.76
N TRP A 429 -13.05 -26.23 11.22
CA TRP A 429 -12.51 -27.26 10.32
C TRP A 429 -13.58 -27.95 9.48
N ILE A 430 -14.83 -28.01 9.99
CA ILE A 430 -15.99 -28.58 9.28
C ILE A 430 -16.28 -27.76 8.02
N ASP A 431 -16.19 -26.43 8.09
CA ASP A 431 -16.38 -25.54 6.95
C ASP A 431 -15.34 -25.84 5.85
N VAL A 432 -14.07 -26.01 6.25
CA VAL A 432 -12.97 -26.37 5.35
C VAL A 432 -13.19 -27.76 4.73
N HIS A 433 -13.62 -28.74 5.52
CA HIS A 433 -13.91 -30.08 5.04
C HIS A 433 -15.03 -30.08 3.99
N GLU A 434 -16.16 -29.42 4.27
CA GLU A 434 -17.30 -29.37 3.36
C GLU A 434 -16.96 -28.61 2.05
N LEU A 435 -16.09 -27.59 2.12
CA LEU A 435 -15.57 -26.91 0.92
C LEU A 435 -14.72 -27.82 0.05
N ILE A 436 -13.86 -28.65 0.64
CA ILE A 436 -13.00 -29.60 -0.08
C ILE A 436 -13.83 -30.70 -0.74
N GLN A 437 -14.89 -31.18 -0.08
CA GLN A 437 -15.72 -32.28 -0.58
C GLN A 437 -16.76 -31.86 -1.64
N ASP A 438 -16.84 -30.57 -1.99
CA ASP A 438 -17.77 -30.01 -2.99
C ASP A 438 -19.26 -30.28 -2.71
N LYS A 439 -19.61 -30.58 -1.45
CA LYS A 439 -20.98 -30.96 -1.06
C LYS A 439 -21.96 -29.78 -1.06
N LEU A 440 -21.46 -28.55 -1.09
CA LEU A 440 -22.24 -27.33 -0.91
C LEU A 440 -22.71 -26.68 -2.23
N GLY A 441 -22.20 -27.13 -3.38
CA GLY A 441 -22.58 -26.60 -4.69
C GLY A 441 -22.16 -25.13 -4.90
N ASN A 442 -23.01 -24.16 -4.55
CA ASN A 442 -22.80 -22.73 -4.82
C ASN A 442 -22.31 -21.96 -3.58
N LEU A 443 -21.16 -21.29 -3.71
CA LEU A 443 -20.57 -20.38 -2.72
C LEU A 443 -21.56 -19.32 -2.20
N ASP A 444 -22.48 -18.82 -3.03
CA ASP A 444 -23.47 -17.81 -2.64
C ASP A 444 -24.39 -18.28 -1.50
N LYS A 445 -24.62 -19.59 -1.37
CA LYS A 445 -25.42 -20.18 -0.28
C LYS A 445 -24.57 -20.55 0.93
N PHE A 446 -23.27 -20.75 0.73
CA PHE A 446 -22.34 -21.14 1.78
C PHE A 446 -22.02 -19.98 2.71
N PHE A 447 -21.76 -18.76 2.20
CA PHE A 447 -21.41 -17.62 3.06
C PHE A 447 -22.49 -17.31 4.12
N PRO A 448 -23.79 -17.23 3.78
CA PRO A 448 -24.84 -17.02 4.79
C PRO A 448 -24.88 -18.13 5.84
N MET A 449 -24.66 -19.39 5.45
CA MET A 449 -24.63 -20.53 6.37
C MET A 449 -23.45 -20.43 7.35
N VAL A 450 -22.25 -20.12 6.85
CA VAL A 450 -21.06 -19.95 7.71
C VAL A 450 -21.22 -18.75 8.63
N ILE A 451 -21.73 -17.63 8.12
CA ILE A 451 -22.04 -16.43 8.90
C ILE A 451 -23.05 -16.74 10.02
N GLN A 452 -24.09 -17.51 9.72
CA GLN A 452 -25.09 -17.95 10.70
C GLN A 452 -24.47 -18.89 11.74
N ASN A 453 -23.57 -19.78 11.32
CA ASN A 453 -22.81 -20.63 12.25
C ASN A 453 -21.93 -19.81 13.18
N CYS A 454 -21.37 -18.67 12.73
CA CYS A 454 -20.60 -17.76 13.56
C CYS A 454 -21.43 -17.00 14.61
N LEU A 455 -22.75 -16.84 14.41
CA LEU A 455 -23.65 -16.05 15.27
C LEU A 455 -24.15 -16.76 16.55
N GLY A 456 -23.75 -18.01 16.78
CA GLY A 456 -24.53 -18.97 17.58
C GLY A 456 -24.62 -18.76 19.12
N PRO A 457 -25.50 -19.54 19.79
CA PRO A 457 -25.60 -19.66 21.25
C PRO A 457 -24.50 -20.52 21.92
N ASN A 458 -23.62 -21.16 21.13
CA ASN A 458 -22.64 -22.17 21.58
C ASN A 458 -21.16 -21.76 21.38
N GLY A 459 -20.86 -20.46 21.23
CA GLY A 459 -19.48 -19.97 21.29
C GLY A 459 -18.64 -20.10 19.99
N SER A 460 -19.25 -20.07 18.82
CA SER A 460 -18.53 -20.10 17.53
C SER A 460 -17.90 -18.76 17.12
N CYS A 461 -18.48 -17.62 17.48
CA CYS A 461 -17.81 -16.31 17.47
C CYS A 461 -18.63 -15.31 18.33
N PRO A 462 -18.05 -14.63 19.33
CA PRO A 462 -18.77 -13.60 20.07
C PRO A 462 -18.97 -12.37 19.16
N LEU A 463 -20.11 -11.70 19.30
CA LEU A 463 -20.33 -10.41 18.64
C LEU A 463 -19.25 -9.42 19.13
N SER A 464 -18.52 -8.86 18.18
CA SER A 464 -17.51 -7.82 18.39
C SER A 464 -17.83 -6.63 17.48
N VAL A 465 -17.24 -5.46 17.77
CA VAL A 465 -17.45 -4.26 16.96
C VAL A 465 -17.00 -4.48 15.49
N PHE A 466 -16.04 -5.38 15.25
CA PHE A 466 -15.50 -5.70 13.93
C PHE A 466 -16.41 -6.61 13.09
N ASN A 467 -17.14 -7.53 13.73
CA ASN A 467 -18.02 -8.47 13.03
C ASN A 467 -19.50 -8.08 13.10
N TYR A 468 -19.90 -7.19 14.01
CA TYR A 468 -21.30 -6.79 14.19
C TYR A 468 -21.95 -6.32 12.88
N ALA A 469 -21.32 -5.40 12.14
CA ALA A 469 -21.86 -4.88 10.89
C ALA A 469 -21.98 -5.95 9.80
N LEU A 470 -21.05 -6.90 9.75
CA LEU A 470 -21.09 -8.05 8.83
C LEU A 470 -22.25 -8.99 9.16
N LEU A 471 -22.44 -9.29 10.44
CA LEU A 471 -23.41 -10.26 10.91
C LEU A 471 -24.85 -9.72 10.97
N MET A 472 -25.03 -8.40 11.16
CA MET A 472 -26.36 -7.74 11.16
C MET A 472 -26.87 -7.43 9.75
N ASN A 473 -25.98 -7.06 8.82
CA ASN A 473 -26.40 -6.77 7.45
C ASN A 473 -26.70 -8.03 6.62
N SER A 474 -26.12 -9.17 7.00
CA SER A 474 -26.39 -10.47 6.37
C SER A 474 -27.78 -11.02 6.73
N SER A 475 -28.36 -10.62 7.87
CA SER A 475 -29.65 -11.11 8.36
C SER A 475 -30.87 -10.32 7.85
N LEU A 476 -30.69 -9.18 7.15
CA LEU A 476 -31.80 -8.28 6.79
C LEU A 476 -31.95 -7.88 5.30
N LYS A 477 -31.15 -8.41 4.35
CA LYS A 477 -31.26 -8.01 2.92
C LYS A 477 -30.94 -9.13 1.90
N LEU A 478 -31.48 -10.32 2.07
CA LEU A 478 -31.45 -11.36 1.00
C LEU A 478 -32.82 -11.83 0.52
N GLU A 479 -33.86 -11.00 0.69
CA GLU A 479 -35.16 -11.20 0.03
C GLU A 479 -35.54 -9.96 -0.78
N THR A 480 -35.05 -9.87 -2.02
CA THR A 480 -35.73 -9.25 -3.20
C THR A 480 -34.71 -8.99 -4.30
N ARG A 481 -34.31 -10.05 -5.02
CA ARG A 481 -33.90 -9.90 -6.44
C ARG A 481 -33.76 -11.20 -7.24
N LEU A 482 -34.61 -12.20 -7.01
CA LEU A 482 -34.65 -13.37 -7.89
C LEU A 482 -36.10 -13.82 -8.11
N ASN A 483 -36.75 -13.21 -9.11
CA ASN A 483 -37.82 -13.88 -9.84
C ASN A 483 -37.35 -14.12 -11.26
N THR A 484 -37.22 -15.39 -11.59
CA THR A 484 -36.85 -15.95 -12.89
C THR A 484 -38.00 -15.75 -13.89
N LYS A 485 -37.68 -15.21 -15.08
CA LYS A 485 -38.37 -15.60 -16.30
C LYS A 485 -37.38 -16.33 -17.18
N GLN A 486 -37.60 -17.64 -17.29
CA GLN A 486 -37.00 -18.48 -18.31
C GLN A 486 -37.46 -17.99 -19.68
N ASN A 487 -36.51 -17.63 -20.54
CA ASN A 487 -36.56 -17.90 -21.97
C ASN A 487 -35.18 -17.68 -22.59
N GLY A 488 -34.63 -18.73 -23.21
CA GLY A 488 -33.56 -18.66 -24.21
C GLY A 488 -32.17 -18.27 -23.69
N PHE A 489 -31.27 -19.25 -23.64
CA PHE A 489 -29.84 -19.05 -23.42
C PHE A 489 -29.25 -17.93 -24.30
N LYS A 490 -28.81 -16.83 -23.67
CA LYS A 490 -27.66 -16.03 -24.10
C LYS A 490 -26.82 -15.66 -22.86
N ASN A 491 -25.53 -15.95 -22.93
CA ASN A 491 -24.54 -15.90 -21.84
C ASN A 491 -24.57 -14.62 -20.97
N PRO A 492 -24.63 -14.72 -19.62
CA PRO A 492 -24.60 -13.57 -18.70
C PRO A 492 -23.21 -12.93 -18.51
N LYS A 493 -22.14 -13.56 -19.02
CA LYS A 493 -20.76 -13.00 -19.01
C LYS A 493 -20.62 -11.67 -19.77
N HIS A 494 -21.57 -11.31 -20.64
CA HIS A 494 -21.44 -10.14 -21.51
C HIS A 494 -22.08 -8.85 -20.97
N VAL A 495 -22.92 -8.93 -19.92
CA VAL A 495 -23.68 -7.76 -19.40
C VAL A 495 -22.96 -7.10 -18.21
N ALA A 496 -22.41 -7.88 -17.28
CA ALA A 496 -21.63 -7.35 -16.15
C ALA A 496 -20.30 -6.70 -16.58
N LYS A 497 -19.63 -7.28 -17.59
CA LYS A 497 -18.44 -6.69 -18.21
C LYS A 497 -18.77 -5.36 -18.91
N LYS A 498 -19.98 -5.20 -19.44
CA LYS A 498 -20.41 -3.98 -20.15
C LYS A 498 -20.62 -2.80 -19.20
N ALA A 499 -21.20 -3.03 -18.01
CA ALA A 499 -21.45 -1.97 -17.02
C ALA A 499 -20.16 -1.48 -16.34
N SER A 500 -19.26 -2.40 -15.94
CA SER A 500 -17.93 -2.05 -15.42
C SER A 500 -17.06 -1.35 -16.48
N ARG A 501 -17.12 -1.81 -17.73
CA ARG A 501 -16.46 -1.17 -18.89
C ARG A 501 -16.99 0.23 -19.16
N GLN A 502 -18.30 0.47 -19.04
CA GLN A 502 -18.88 1.78 -19.28
C GLN A 502 -18.48 2.79 -18.20
N LEU A 503 -18.40 2.36 -16.94
CA LEU A 503 -17.85 3.14 -15.82
C LEU A 503 -16.35 3.44 -15.99
N PHE A 504 -15.55 2.46 -16.45
CA PHE A 504 -14.13 2.66 -16.72
C PHE A 504 -13.90 3.64 -17.89
N ILE A 505 -14.66 3.49 -18.98
CA ILE A 505 -14.65 4.42 -20.12
C ILE A 505 -15.04 5.83 -19.65
N GLN A 506 -16.10 5.96 -18.84
CA GLN A 506 -16.55 7.25 -18.33
C GLN A 506 -15.53 7.91 -17.39
N LYS A 507 -14.79 7.12 -16.61
CA LYS A 507 -13.79 7.61 -15.65
C LYS A 507 -12.48 8.03 -16.32
N PHE A 508 -12.00 7.25 -17.28
CA PHE A 508 -10.63 7.39 -17.80
C PHE A 508 -10.53 7.91 -19.24
N SER A 509 -11.59 7.80 -20.05
CA SER A 509 -11.56 8.35 -21.41
C SER A 509 -11.34 9.87 -21.39
N CYS A 510 -10.60 10.38 -22.38
CA CYS A 510 -10.46 11.82 -22.56
C CYS A 510 -11.85 12.47 -22.71
N LYS A 511 -12.17 13.44 -21.84
CA LYS A 511 -13.47 14.14 -21.82
C LYS A 511 -13.57 15.25 -22.87
N SER A 512 -12.45 15.60 -23.50
CA SER A 512 -12.30 16.58 -24.58
C SER A 512 -11.41 15.99 -25.68
N PRO A 513 -11.54 16.46 -26.95
CA PRO A 513 -10.64 16.05 -28.03
C PRO A 513 -9.18 16.30 -27.63
N VAL A 514 -8.31 15.35 -27.94
CA VAL A 514 -6.88 15.45 -27.63
C VAL A 514 -6.19 16.37 -28.64
N TYR A 515 -6.48 16.19 -29.93
CA TYR A 515 -5.99 17.04 -31.01
C TYR A 515 -7.07 18.04 -31.40
N HIS A 516 -6.78 19.33 -31.22
CA HIS A 516 -7.69 20.41 -31.65
C HIS A 516 -7.47 20.82 -33.10
N ASN A 517 -6.35 20.38 -33.71
CA ASN A 517 -5.95 20.71 -35.08
C ASN A 517 -6.01 22.21 -35.39
N CYS A 518 -5.62 23.04 -34.41
CA CYS A 518 -5.44 24.47 -34.63
C CYS A 518 -4.24 24.70 -35.55
N ARG A 519 -4.33 25.66 -36.49
CA ARG A 519 -3.30 25.87 -37.52
C ARG A 519 -2.36 27.01 -37.13
N ILE A 520 -1.05 26.83 -37.30
CA ILE A 520 -0.07 27.90 -37.17
C ILE A 520 0.55 28.16 -38.54
N TYR A 521 0.44 29.40 -38.99
CA TYR A 521 1.05 29.91 -40.21
C TYR A 521 2.29 30.76 -39.87
N ALA A 522 3.28 30.74 -40.75
CA ALA A 522 4.37 31.70 -40.76
C ALA A 522 3.87 33.08 -41.22
N ASN A 523 4.66 34.12 -41.00
CA ASN A 523 4.41 35.49 -41.44
C ASN A 523 4.19 35.63 -42.97
N ASP A 524 4.69 34.67 -43.77
CA ASP A 524 4.54 34.59 -45.22
C ASP A 524 3.28 33.80 -45.67
N GLY A 525 2.48 33.33 -44.72
CA GLY A 525 1.24 32.60 -44.95
C GLY A 525 1.39 31.09 -45.15
N ARG A 526 2.61 30.52 -45.07
CA ARG A 526 2.81 29.07 -45.18
C ARG A 526 2.45 28.33 -43.88
N LEU A 527 1.88 27.13 -44.00
CA LEU A 527 1.50 26.31 -42.84
C LEU A 527 2.74 25.71 -42.17
N LEU A 528 2.92 25.98 -40.87
CA LEU A 528 4.01 25.42 -40.07
C LEU A 528 3.61 24.13 -39.39
N CYS A 529 2.48 24.12 -38.66
CA CYS A 529 2.02 22.91 -38.00
C CYS A 529 0.56 22.96 -37.57
N TYR A 530 -0.01 21.78 -37.32
CA TYR A 530 -1.20 21.61 -36.49
C TYR A 530 -0.81 21.52 -35.01
N CYS A 531 -1.56 22.20 -34.15
CA CYS A 531 -1.28 22.28 -32.73
C CYS A 531 -2.55 22.24 -31.87
N ASP A 532 -2.35 22.20 -30.55
CA ASP A 532 -3.43 22.30 -29.57
C ASP A 532 -3.78 23.75 -29.25
N ARG A 533 -5.06 23.96 -28.92
CA ARG A 533 -5.62 25.28 -28.60
C ARG A 533 -4.83 26.04 -27.53
N ARG A 534 -4.33 25.35 -26.49
CA ARG A 534 -3.49 25.95 -25.45
C ARG A 534 -2.19 26.55 -26.00
N LYS A 535 -1.58 25.91 -27.01
CA LYS A 535 -0.35 26.42 -27.65
C LYS A 535 -0.69 27.66 -28.48
N LEU A 536 -1.81 27.65 -29.17
CA LEU A 536 -2.32 28.81 -29.91
C LEU A 536 -2.59 30.00 -28.97
N GLU A 537 -3.29 29.77 -27.86
CA GLU A 537 -3.59 30.77 -26.82
C GLU A 537 -2.31 31.33 -26.16
N TRP A 538 -1.27 30.51 -26.00
CA TRP A 538 0.04 30.96 -25.52
C TRP A 538 0.69 31.99 -26.45
N TYR A 539 0.60 31.81 -27.78
CA TYR A 539 1.14 32.80 -28.73
C TYR A 539 0.31 34.09 -28.77
N LEU A 540 -1.03 33.98 -28.69
CA LEU A 540 -1.92 35.13 -28.68
C LEU A 540 -1.77 35.97 -27.40
N SER A 541 -1.71 35.33 -26.23
CA SER A 541 -1.58 36.02 -24.94
C SER A 541 -0.26 36.76 -24.74
N ARG A 542 0.75 36.48 -25.58
CA ARG A 542 2.06 37.13 -25.56
C ARG A 542 2.28 38.08 -26.74
N ASP A 543 1.23 38.39 -27.51
CA ASP A 543 1.28 39.24 -28.71
C ASP A 543 2.32 38.77 -29.75
N LEU A 544 2.59 37.45 -29.81
CA LEU A 544 3.56 36.85 -30.74
C LEU A 544 2.92 36.37 -32.05
N ALA A 545 1.59 36.37 -32.12
CA ALA A 545 0.83 35.94 -33.28
C ALA A 545 -0.50 36.70 -33.38
N LYS A 546 -1.10 36.69 -34.57
CA LYS A 546 -2.46 37.23 -34.80
C LYS A 546 -3.40 36.11 -35.21
N LEU A 547 -4.64 36.20 -34.76
CA LEU A 547 -5.71 35.29 -35.17
C LEU A 547 -6.09 35.57 -36.63
N VAL A 548 -6.21 34.52 -37.43
CA VAL A 548 -6.48 34.59 -38.89
C VAL A 548 -7.78 33.87 -39.24
N ASP A 549 -8.16 32.84 -38.48
CA ASP A 549 -9.37 32.05 -38.69
C ASP A 549 -9.90 31.59 -37.32
N ASP A 550 -11.21 31.48 -37.19
CA ASP A 550 -11.91 31.21 -35.93
C ASP A 550 -12.35 29.74 -35.77
N ASP A 551 -12.49 28.97 -36.86
CA ASP A 551 -12.95 27.57 -36.79
C ASP A 551 -12.44 26.64 -37.92
N PRO A 552 -11.51 25.70 -37.65
CA PRO A 552 -10.73 25.55 -36.43
C PRO A 552 -9.73 26.70 -36.28
N PRO A 553 -9.50 27.22 -35.05
CA PRO A 553 -8.70 28.42 -34.81
C PRO A 553 -7.32 28.37 -35.48
N ALA A 554 -6.96 29.45 -36.16
CA ALA A 554 -5.67 29.58 -36.82
C ALA A 554 -4.97 30.88 -36.46
N ILE A 555 -3.67 30.81 -36.23
CA ILE A 555 -2.83 31.98 -35.95
C ILE A 555 -1.71 32.11 -36.97
N MET A 556 -1.28 33.35 -37.21
CA MET A 556 -0.10 33.69 -37.99
C MET A 556 0.94 34.33 -37.08
N LEU A 557 2.14 33.74 -37.04
CA LEU A 557 3.25 34.25 -36.23
C LEU A 557 3.72 35.60 -36.77
N LEU A 558 4.09 36.51 -35.86
CA LEU A 558 4.60 37.85 -36.20
C LEU A 558 6.12 37.89 -36.40
N PHE A 559 6.80 36.74 -36.31
CA PHE A 559 8.25 36.60 -36.42
C PHE A 559 8.61 35.38 -37.27
N GLU A 560 9.85 35.32 -37.76
CA GLU A 560 10.36 34.20 -38.56
C GLU A 560 10.74 33.01 -37.66
N PRO A 561 10.13 31.83 -37.84
CA PRO A 561 10.48 30.64 -37.06
C PRO A 561 11.88 30.12 -37.40
N LYS A 562 12.54 29.48 -36.44
CA LYS A 562 13.91 28.95 -36.59
C LYS A 562 14.04 27.75 -37.56
N GLY A 563 12.95 27.17 -38.01
CA GLY A 563 12.94 26.04 -38.95
C GLY A 563 11.56 25.85 -39.56
N ARG A 564 11.52 25.38 -40.82
CA ARG A 564 10.28 25.13 -41.57
C ARG A 564 10.13 23.62 -41.83
N PRO A 565 8.89 23.10 -41.92
CA PRO A 565 8.65 21.67 -42.17
C PRO A 565 9.26 21.15 -43.49
N GLU A 566 9.40 22.03 -44.48
CA GLU A 566 9.98 21.77 -45.80
C GLU A 566 11.50 21.49 -45.76
N ASP A 567 12.19 21.98 -44.72
CA ASP A 567 13.65 21.85 -44.60
C ASP A 567 14.08 20.51 -43.96
N GLU A 568 13.12 19.75 -43.38
CA GLU A 568 13.39 18.54 -42.58
C GLU A 568 12.67 17.26 -43.08
N ASP A 569 12.03 17.28 -44.26
CA ASP A 569 11.20 16.17 -44.80
C ASP A 569 10.21 15.59 -43.75
N ASN A 570 9.62 16.48 -42.93
CA ASN A 570 8.87 16.08 -41.74
C ASN A 570 7.37 16.36 -41.85
N ASP A 571 6.70 15.57 -42.70
CA ASP A 571 5.26 15.68 -42.97
C ASP A 571 4.37 15.48 -41.73
N PHE A 572 4.91 14.95 -40.64
CA PHE A 572 4.15 14.62 -39.43
C PHE A 572 3.48 15.83 -38.77
N TYR A 573 4.09 17.01 -38.86
CA TYR A 573 3.57 18.22 -38.19
C TYR A 573 2.56 19.01 -39.03
N ILE A 574 2.56 18.79 -40.35
CA ILE A 574 1.66 19.43 -41.32
C ILE A 574 0.43 18.58 -41.65
N GLN A 575 0.30 17.41 -41.03
CA GLN A 575 -0.88 16.57 -41.17
C GLN A 575 -1.87 16.80 -40.03
N SER A 576 -3.16 16.92 -40.39
CA SER A 576 -4.23 16.94 -39.40
C SER A 576 -4.34 15.58 -38.70
N LYS A 577 -4.58 15.59 -37.39
CA LYS A 577 -4.61 14.37 -36.57
C LYS A 577 -6.03 14.02 -36.19
N LYS A 578 -6.37 12.74 -36.36
CA LYS A 578 -7.69 12.22 -35.99
C LYS A 578 -7.68 11.81 -34.51
N ASN A 579 -8.73 12.18 -33.79
CA ASN A 579 -8.96 11.75 -32.41
C ASN A 579 -9.61 10.36 -32.40
N ILE A 580 -8.86 9.35 -32.82
CA ILE A 580 -9.32 7.95 -32.89
C ILE A 580 -8.24 7.02 -32.35
N CYS A 581 -8.67 5.85 -31.89
CA CYS A 581 -7.77 4.76 -31.53
C CYS A 581 -6.96 4.33 -32.76
N VAL A 582 -5.63 4.35 -32.66
CA VAL A 582 -4.74 3.91 -33.75
C VAL A 582 -4.76 2.39 -33.96
N GLY A 583 -5.18 1.63 -32.95
CA GLY A 583 -5.24 0.16 -33.02
C GLY A 583 -6.50 -0.38 -33.70
N CYS A 584 -7.67 0.24 -33.47
CA CYS A 584 -8.96 -0.26 -33.99
C CYS A 584 -9.85 0.79 -34.65
N GLY A 585 -9.44 2.07 -34.68
CA GLY A 585 -10.20 3.16 -35.28
C GLY A 585 -11.35 3.73 -34.42
N GLU A 586 -11.53 3.25 -33.19
CA GLU A 586 -12.58 3.71 -32.27
C GLU A 586 -12.44 5.21 -31.94
N GLY A 587 -13.52 5.98 -32.12
CA GLY A 587 -13.54 7.44 -31.95
C GLY A 587 -14.36 7.94 -30.76
N ASN A 588 -15.08 7.07 -30.04
CA ASN A 588 -15.91 7.50 -28.91
C ASN A 588 -15.14 7.61 -27.60
N HIS A 589 -14.08 6.82 -27.44
CA HIS A 589 -13.28 6.77 -26.22
C HIS A 589 -11.84 6.37 -26.51
N TYR A 590 -10.89 7.15 -25.97
CA TYR A 590 -9.47 6.93 -26.17
C TYR A 590 -8.64 7.57 -25.06
N LEU A 591 -7.47 6.97 -24.83
CA LEU A 591 -6.47 7.27 -23.83
C LEU A 591 -5.17 7.62 -24.54
N ARG A 592 -4.37 8.52 -23.94
CA ARG A 592 -3.00 8.77 -24.40
C ARG A 592 -2.09 7.63 -23.94
N TYR A 593 -1.60 6.84 -24.88
CA TYR A 593 -0.64 5.77 -24.62
C TYR A 593 0.76 6.23 -25.03
N ARG A 594 1.72 6.12 -24.11
CA ARG A 594 3.13 6.42 -24.39
C ARG A 594 3.78 5.17 -24.96
N VAL A 595 4.17 5.21 -26.22
CA VAL A 595 4.89 4.11 -26.91
C VAL A 595 6.21 3.84 -26.21
N ILE A 596 6.89 4.91 -25.77
CA ILE A 596 8.14 4.84 -25.01
C ILE A 596 7.84 5.20 -23.54
N PRO A 597 7.93 4.25 -22.61
CA PRO A 597 7.79 4.52 -21.18
C PRO A 597 8.80 5.55 -20.68
N SER A 598 8.37 6.43 -19.77
CA SER A 598 9.21 7.51 -19.23
C SER A 598 10.48 7.01 -18.56
N CYS A 599 10.43 5.82 -17.92
CA CYS A 599 11.58 5.19 -17.29
C CYS A 599 12.70 4.80 -18.27
N TYR A 600 12.40 4.63 -19.56
CA TYR A 600 13.44 4.33 -20.56
C TYR A 600 13.97 5.60 -21.22
N ARG A 601 13.18 6.67 -21.25
CA ARG A 601 13.54 7.94 -21.88
C ARG A 601 14.77 8.60 -21.23
N ILE A 602 14.98 8.37 -19.93
CA ILE A 602 16.15 8.87 -19.20
C ILE A 602 17.48 8.34 -19.76
N HIS A 603 17.45 7.21 -20.46
CA HIS A 603 18.63 6.54 -21.02
C HIS A 603 18.87 6.87 -22.50
N PHE A 604 18.00 7.65 -23.14
CA PHE A 604 18.16 8.01 -24.55
C PHE A 604 19.33 8.99 -24.74
N PRO A 605 19.98 9.04 -25.91
CA PRO A 605 20.92 10.12 -26.24
C PRO A 605 20.27 11.50 -26.09
N GLU A 606 21.04 12.53 -25.71
CA GLU A 606 20.50 13.86 -25.37
C GLU A 606 19.61 14.47 -26.47
N HIS A 607 19.94 14.25 -27.75
CA HIS A 607 19.16 14.71 -28.90
C HIS A 607 17.81 13.97 -29.10
N LEU A 608 17.62 12.82 -28.43
CA LEU A 608 16.38 12.01 -28.42
C LEU A 608 15.61 12.09 -27.08
N LYS A 609 16.21 12.68 -26.03
CA LYS A 609 15.53 12.85 -24.73
C LYS A 609 14.42 13.88 -24.76
N SER A 610 14.45 14.83 -25.69
CA SER A 610 13.41 15.85 -25.86
C SER A 610 12.02 15.20 -25.97
N HIS A 611 11.02 15.76 -25.29
CA HIS A 611 9.65 15.24 -25.33
C HIS A 611 9.07 15.44 -26.72
N ARG A 612 9.01 14.37 -27.52
CA ARG A 612 8.48 14.42 -28.87
C ARG A 612 7.06 13.90 -28.90
N SER A 613 6.17 14.64 -29.57
CA SER A 613 4.74 14.32 -29.67
C SER A 613 4.45 13.04 -30.46
N HIS A 614 5.43 12.47 -31.17
CA HIS A 614 5.26 11.20 -31.91
C HIS A 614 5.27 9.96 -31.03
N ASP A 615 5.77 10.04 -29.78
CA ASP A 615 5.80 8.90 -28.85
C ASP A 615 4.47 8.67 -28.14
N ILE A 616 3.45 9.47 -28.45
CA ILE A 616 2.14 9.41 -27.83
C ILE A 616 1.10 9.08 -28.90
N VAL A 617 0.46 7.93 -28.73
CA VAL A 617 -0.62 7.48 -29.61
C VAL A 617 -1.93 7.40 -28.83
N LEU A 618 -3.05 7.48 -29.53
CA LEU A 618 -4.37 7.32 -28.92
C LEU A 618 -4.81 5.87 -29.03
N LEU A 619 -5.19 5.25 -27.91
CA LEU A 619 -5.75 3.89 -27.88
C LEU A 619 -7.09 3.89 -27.15
N CYS A 620 -8.08 3.17 -27.65
CA CYS A 620 -9.28 2.87 -26.86
C CYS A 620 -8.90 1.95 -25.69
N VAL A 621 -9.80 1.79 -24.73
CA VAL A 621 -9.56 0.98 -23.52
C VAL A 621 -9.13 -0.45 -23.90
N ASP A 622 -9.82 -1.07 -24.85
CA ASP A 622 -9.54 -2.45 -25.25
C ASP A 622 -8.15 -2.56 -25.93
N CYS A 623 -7.81 -1.65 -26.84
CA CYS A 623 -6.50 -1.63 -27.47
C CYS A 623 -5.38 -1.24 -26.50
N HIS A 624 -5.67 -0.40 -25.51
CA HIS A 624 -4.72 -0.04 -24.46
C HIS A 624 -4.37 -1.24 -23.58
N GLU A 625 -5.36 -2.04 -23.18
CA GLU A 625 -5.12 -3.29 -22.44
C GLU A 625 -4.26 -4.27 -23.25
N VAL A 626 -4.58 -4.46 -24.53
CA VAL A 626 -3.82 -5.32 -25.44
C VAL A 626 -2.38 -4.83 -25.61
N ALA A 627 -2.19 -3.53 -25.87
CA ALA A 627 -0.88 -2.93 -26.04
C ALA A 627 -0.05 -3.01 -24.75
N HIS A 628 -0.66 -2.74 -23.59
CA HIS A 628 0.00 -2.80 -22.30
C HIS A 628 0.42 -4.23 -21.93
N ALA A 629 -0.47 -5.22 -22.16
CA ALA A 629 -0.15 -6.63 -21.93
C ALA A 629 0.98 -7.12 -22.84
N ALA A 630 0.98 -6.72 -24.11
CA ALA A 630 2.06 -7.01 -25.05
C ALA A 630 3.38 -6.35 -24.63
N ALA A 631 3.35 -5.08 -24.21
CA ALA A 631 4.53 -4.35 -23.74
C ALA A 631 5.12 -4.98 -22.47
N GLU A 632 4.31 -5.36 -21.50
CA GLU A 632 4.78 -6.04 -20.28
C GLU A 632 5.32 -7.44 -20.58
N LYS A 633 4.76 -8.17 -21.55
CA LYS A 633 5.30 -9.45 -22.01
C LYS A 633 6.69 -9.26 -22.64
N TYR A 634 6.85 -8.27 -23.51
CA TYR A 634 8.12 -7.98 -24.17
C TYR A 634 9.17 -7.49 -23.18
N LYS A 635 8.79 -6.64 -22.23
CA LYS A 635 9.63 -6.20 -21.11
C LYS A 635 10.16 -7.37 -20.27
N LYS A 636 9.31 -8.37 -19.99
CA LYS A 636 9.69 -9.63 -19.33
C LYS A 636 10.68 -10.45 -20.12
N GLN A 637 10.50 -10.52 -21.43
CA GLN A 637 11.43 -11.21 -22.33
C GLN A 637 12.81 -10.53 -22.33
N ILE A 638 12.87 -9.23 -22.61
CA ILE A 638 14.10 -8.43 -22.63
C ILE A 638 14.82 -8.52 -21.28
N ALA A 639 14.09 -8.40 -20.18
CA ALA A 639 14.67 -8.56 -18.86
C ALA A 639 15.27 -9.95 -18.61
N GLY A 640 14.63 -11.01 -19.13
CA GLY A 640 15.19 -12.36 -19.10
C GLY A 640 16.46 -12.49 -19.94
N GLU A 641 16.45 -11.94 -21.16
CA GLU A 641 17.60 -11.97 -22.09
C GLU A 641 18.83 -11.25 -21.53
N PHE A 642 18.64 -10.12 -20.85
CA PHE A 642 19.73 -9.32 -20.27
C PHE A 642 19.98 -9.55 -18.78
N GLY A 643 19.30 -10.53 -18.17
CA GLY A 643 19.44 -10.84 -16.74
C GLY A 643 19.05 -9.69 -15.80
N ILE A 644 18.15 -8.80 -16.25
CA ILE A 644 17.70 -7.62 -15.51
C ILE A 644 16.53 -8.01 -14.59
N PRO A 645 16.65 -7.84 -13.26
CA PRO A 645 15.55 -8.18 -12.36
C PRO A 645 14.40 -7.16 -12.48
N LEU A 646 13.24 -7.60 -12.99
CA LEU A 646 12.04 -6.75 -13.12
C LEU A 646 11.31 -6.45 -11.81
N TYR A 647 11.68 -7.17 -10.75
CA TYR A 647 11.22 -6.93 -9.40
C TYR A 647 12.44 -6.78 -8.53
N VAL A 648 12.56 -5.63 -7.85
CA VAL A 648 13.59 -5.42 -6.83
C VAL A 648 13.28 -6.36 -5.66
N ARG A 649 13.80 -7.59 -5.72
CA ARG A 649 14.02 -8.39 -4.50
C ARG A 649 15.04 -7.62 -3.68
N LYS A 650 14.70 -7.22 -2.45
CA LYS A 650 15.71 -6.82 -1.46
C LYS A 650 16.71 -7.97 -1.35
N LEU A 651 17.92 -7.79 -1.90
CA LEU A 651 19.04 -8.70 -1.69
C LEU A 651 19.68 -8.38 -0.32
N PRO A 652 20.06 -9.40 0.48
CA PRO A 652 20.97 -9.19 1.60
C PRO A 652 22.34 -8.76 1.06
N ARG A 653 22.92 -7.71 1.63
CA ARG A 653 24.27 -7.23 1.30
C ARG A 653 25.29 -8.32 1.57
N LEU A 654 25.87 -8.90 0.53
CA LEU A 654 27.24 -9.43 0.50
C LEU A 654 27.67 -9.54 -0.96
N PHE A 655 28.90 -9.09 -1.22
CA PHE A 655 29.56 -8.84 -2.52
C PHE A 655 29.29 -7.48 -3.16
N CYS A 656 30.06 -6.51 -2.70
CA CYS A 656 30.49 -5.37 -3.50
C CYS A 656 31.73 -5.78 -4.31
N VAL A 657 31.94 -5.07 -5.43
CA VAL A 657 33.09 -5.09 -6.34
C VAL A 657 33.06 -6.18 -7.43
N MET A 658 32.39 -5.88 -8.54
CA MET A 658 32.99 -5.99 -9.88
C MET A 658 32.18 -5.19 -10.94
N ASP A 659 32.93 -4.60 -11.87
CA ASP A 659 32.62 -3.57 -12.88
C ASP A 659 31.21 -3.56 -13.55
N LEU A 660 30.50 -2.44 -13.37
CA LEU A 660 29.25 -2.08 -14.08
C LEU A 660 29.49 -1.33 -15.41
N LYS A 661 30.66 -1.49 -16.05
CA LYS A 661 30.97 -0.82 -17.33
C LYS A 661 30.50 -1.56 -18.59
N CYS A 662 29.83 -2.70 -18.49
CA CYS A 662 29.41 -3.50 -19.65
C CYS A 662 27.92 -3.42 -20.04
N LEU A 663 27.13 -2.51 -19.46
CA LEU A 663 25.70 -2.38 -19.79
C LEU A 663 25.27 -1.68 -21.12
N PRO A 664 26.10 -1.00 -21.96
CA PRO A 664 25.51 -0.19 -23.04
C PRO A 664 25.33 -0.87 -24.42
N ALA A 665 25.67 -2.14 -24.63
CA ALA A 665 25.79 -2.67 -26.00
C ALA A 665 24.68 -3.63 -26.48
N ALA A 666 23.79 -4.06 -25.60
CA ALA A 666 23.00 -5.27 -25.91
C ALA A 666 21.52 -5.00 -26.25
N VAL A 667 21.00 -3.78 -26.08
CA VAL A 667 19.57 -3.45 -26.29
C VAL A 667 19.37 -2.46 -27.45
N MET A 668 20.22 -2.51 -28.48
CA MET A 668 20.13 -1.63 -29.65
C MET A 668 19.91 -2.37 -30.98
N ASN A 669 19.30 -3.56 -30.97
CA ASN A 669 18.77 -4.22 -32.16
C ASN A 669 17.29 -4.56 -32.00
#